data_AF-A0A316TTI2-F1
#
_entry.id   AF-A0A316TTI2-F1
#
_cell.length_a   1.000
_cell.length_b   1.000
_cell.length_c   1.000
_cell.angle_alpha   90.00
_cell.angle_beta   90.00
_cell.angle_gamma   90.00
#
_symmetry.space_group_name_H-M   'P 1'
#
loop_
_entity.id
_entity.type
_entity.pdbx_description
1 polymer ?
#
loop_
_entity_poly.entity_id
_entity_poly.type
_entity_poly.pdbx_seq_one_letter_code
_entity_poly.pdbx_strand_id
1 'polypeptide(L)'
;MSEIKVAVLSADARQDTTVTTGTKAWELFKEQPDVIAARVSTGSTTEPALKDLSYELGDGDEVEGVAIDSADGHDILRHSCAHVLAQAVQDLFPEAKLGIGPPIKDGFYYDFDVETPFTPDDLAKLETRMRKIIKDNQRFSRRVTTDEDALAELADEPYKVELIGLKGGVSTSSTTGDGSTGEIGGVEGASAEVGAGELTIYDNIDRNGEVAWKDLCRGPHLPTTKRIPAFKLMRSAAAYWRGNEKNKQLQRIYGTAWESKDALDDYLHRLEEAEKRDHRKLGRELDLFSFPDEIGSGLPVFHPKGGVIKREMEDYVRRRHIEDGFEYVGTPHIAKEGLFYTSGHLPYYGEGMFPPLDVDGMDYRLKAMNCPMHNLIFRSRQRSYRELPLRLFEFGHVYRHEKSGVVHGLTRVRGFAQDDSHSYVTPEQAPAEIKHLLDFVLGLLKDFGLDDFYLELSTRDDSKDKFIGSDEDWAIATKVLEDVATDSGLELVPDPGGAAYYGPKISVQARDAIGRTWQMSTIQYDFNQPSTDRFNLEYVAPDGSKQQPVMIHSAKFGSIERFLGVLVEHYAGAFPPWLAPVQVQAIPVADTFADYLYDVARQMQARGIRVEVDDSDDRMQKKIRNAQLQKVPFMLIAGAEDLEKGAVSFRYRDGRQDNGVPVAEAIDRVAAAIASREQV
;
A
#
# COMPACT_ATOMS: atom_id res chain seq x y z
N MET A 1 3.74 -13.75 -53.20
CA MET A 1 3.86 -14.15 -51.78
C MET A 1 2.47 -14.58 -51.34
N SER A 2 2.36 -15.58 -50.47
CA SER A 2 1.06 -15.96 -49.91
C SER A 2 0.46 -14.80 -49.11
N GLU A 3 -0.86 -14.70 -49.10
CA GLU A 3 -1.61 -13.73 -48.31
C GLU A 3 -2.12 -14.40 -47.03
N ILE A 4 -2.14 -13.65 -45.93
CA ILE A 4 -2.70 -14.05 -44.64
C ILE A 4 -3.75 -13.02 -44.21
N LYS A 5 -4.73 -13.45 -43.44
CA LYS A 5 -5.76 -12.60 -42.86
C LYS A 5 -5.44 -12.31 -41.41
N VAL A 6 -5.47 -11.04 -41.03
CA VAL A 6 -5.27 -10.59 -39.65
C VAL A 6 -6.40 -9.64 -39.27
N ALA A 7 -6.70 -9.53 -37.98
CA ALA A 7 -7.64 -8.53 -37.47
C ALA A 7 -6.88 -7.49 -36.65
N VAL A 8 -7.00 -6.21 -37.00
CA VAL A 8 -6.50 -5.12 -36.16
C VAL A 8 -7.60 -4.71 -35.20
N LEU A 9 -7.32 -4.77 -33.91
CA LEU A 9 -8.24 -4.41 -32.84
C LEU A 9 -7.94 -3.00 -32.34
N SER A 10 -9.00 -2.22 -32.14
CA SER A 10 -9.00 -0.97 -31.38
C SER A 10 -10.17 -0.98 -30.39
N ALA A 11 -10.20 0.01 -29.48
CA ALA A 11 -11.21 0.08 -28.43
C ALA A 11 -12.66 -0.05 -28.93
N ASP A 12 -12.96 0.44 -30.14
CA ASP A 12 -14.31 0.50 -30.70
C ASP A 12 -14.49 -0.33 -31.99
N ALA A 13 -13.45 -0.96 -32.52
CA ALA A 13 -13.52 -1.60 -33.83
C ALA A 13 -12.59 -2.82 -33.99
N ARG A 14 -13.09 -3.77 -34.79
CA ARG A 14 -12.30 -4.84 -35.39
C ARG A 14 -12.20 -4.58 -36.88
N GLN A 15 -10.98 -4.50 -37.40
CA GLN A 15 -10.72 -4.32 -38.82
C GLN A 15 -9.97 -5.53 -39.38
N ASP A 16 -10.67 -6.37 -40.13
CA ASP A 16 -10.05 -7.48 -40.85
C ASP A 16 -9.27 -6.95 -42.06
N THR A 17 -8.00 -7.33 -42.18
CA THR A 17 -7.07 -6.90 -43.22
C THR A 17 -6.32 -8.10 -43.79
N THR A 18 -6.09 -8.07 -45.10
CA THR A 18 -5.22 -9.05 -45.77
C THR A 18 -3.82 -8.46 -45.90
N VAL A 19 -2.82 -9.15 -45.35
CA VAL A 19 -1.40 -8.77 -45.45
C VAL A 19 -0.59 -9.89 -46.11
N THR A 20 0.66 -9.59 -46.46
CA THR A 20 1.55 -10.57 -47.08
C THR A 20 2.21 -11.44 -46.01
N THR A 21 2.42 -12.73 -46.26
CA THR A 21 3.21 -13.57 -45.35
C THR A 21 4.59 -12.94 -45.11
N GLY A 22 4.99 -12.83 -43.83
CA GLY A 22 6.21 -12.15 -43.40
C GLY A 22 6.02 -10.68 -43.03
N THR A 23 4.82 -10.12 -43.17
CA THR A 23 4.48 -8.79 -42.62
C THR A 23 4.66 -8.81 -41.10
N LYS A 24 5.33 -7.78 -40.58
CA LYS A 24 5.60 -7.62 -39.15
C LYS A 24 4.58 -6.71 -38.48
N ALA A 25 4.38 -6.87 -37.17
CA ALA A 25 3.40 -6.09 -36.42
C ALA A 25 3.60 -4.56 -36.53
N TRP A 26 4.85 -4.07 -36.55
CA TRP A 26 5.14 -2.64 -36.75
C TRP A 26 4.53 -2.06 -38.03
N GLU A 27 4.28 -2.90 -39.04
CA GLU A 27 3.72 -2.44 -40.31
C GLU A 27 2.25 -2.05 -40.23
N LEU A 28 1.52 -2.59 -39.25
CA LEU A 28 0.12 -2.26 -38.99
C LEU A 28 -0.02 -0.89 -38.29
N PHE A 29 1.01 -0.47 -37.56
CA PHE A 29 0.99 0.71 -36.69
C PHE A 29 1.94 1.83 -37.16
N LYS A 30 2.32 1.88 -38.45
CA LYS A 30 3.27 2.88 -38.99
C LYS A 30 2.89 4.33 -38.70
N GLU A 31 1.59 4.62 -38.65
CA GLU A 31 1.04 5.95 -38.40
C GLU A 31 0.76 6.23 -36.91
N GLN A 32 1.05 5.26 -36.02
CA GLN A 32 0.82 5.35 -34.56
C GLN A 32 2.17 5.25 -33.83
N PRO A 33 2.96 6.34 -33.78
CA PRO A 33 4.31 6.31 -33.25
C PRO A 33 4.37 6.05 -31.73
N ASP A 34 3.27 6.19 -31.01
CA ASP A 34 3.10 5.87 -29.59
C ASP A 34 3.02 4.36 -29.32
N VAL A 35 2.65 3.56 -30.32
CA VAL A 35 2.65 2.10 -30.21
C VAL A 35 4.08 1.56 -30.15
N ILE A 36 4.40 0.80 -29.10
CA ILE A 36 5.75 0.25 -28.86
C ILE A 36 5.82 -1.27 -28.91
N ALA A 37 4.69 -1.96 -28.79
CA ALA A 37 4.56 -3.41 -28.82
C ALA A 37 3.19 -3.79 -29.39
N ALA A 38 2.99 -5.08 -29.62
CA ALA A 38 1.72 -5.61 -30.10
C ALA A 38 1.18 -6.64 -29.10
N ARG A 39 -0.10 -6.56 -28.80
CA ARG A 39 -0.84 -7.61 -28.10
C ARG A 39 -1.48 -8.51 -29.15
N VAL A 40 -1.14 -9.80 -29.14
CA VAL A 40 -1.57 -10.75 -30.17
C VAL A 40 -2.38 -11.87 -29.55
N SER A 41 -3.61 -12.04 -30.03
CA SER A 41 -4.46 -13.20 -29.74
C SER A 41 -4.40 -14.18 -30.91
N THR A 42 -4.10 -15.44 -30.62
CA THR A 42 -4.21 -16.52 -31.62
C THR A 42 -5.49 -17.30 -31.34
N GLY A 43 -6.18 -17.78 -32.38
CA GLY A 43 -7.41 -18.58 -32.22
C GLY A 43 -7.28 -19.87 -31.39
N SER A 44 -6.06 -20.22 -30.95
CA SER A 44 -5.73 -21.37 -30.10
C SER A 44 -5.44 -21.05 -28.63
N THR A 45 -5.33 -19.78 -28.24
CA THR A 45 -4.96 -19.37 -26.88
C THR A 45 -6.10 -18.61 -26.20
N THR A 46 -6.37 -18.92 -24.93
CA THR A 46 -7.40 -18.25 -24.12
C THR A 46 -7.01 -16.84 -23.66
N GLU A 47 -5.71 -16.49 -23.70
CA GLU A 47 -5.22 -15.16 -23.32
C GLU A 47 -4.31 -14.53 -24.40
N PRO A 48 -4.42 -13.22 -24.64
CA PRO A 48 -3.53 -12.49 -25.54
C PRO A 48 -2.09 -12.42 -25.01
N ALA A 49 -1.11 -12.54 -25.91
CA ALA A 49 0.31 -12.44 -25.57
C ALA A 49 0.91 -11.11 -26.04
N LEU A 50 1.73 -10.47 -25.20
CA LEU A 50 2.54 -9.32 -25.59
C LEU A 50 3.72 -9.77 -26.47
N LYS A 51 3.95 -9.06 -27.58
CA LYS A 51 4.95 -9.36 -28.60
C LYS A 51 5.70 -8.10 -29.02
N ASP A 52 6.96 -8.26 -29.41
CA ASP A 52 7.72 -7.18 -30.03
C ASP A 52 7.03 -6.72 -31.31
N LEU A 53 7.23 -5.44 -31.66
CA LEU A 53 6.79 -4.93 -32.96
C LEU A 53 7.46 -5.62 -34.15
N SER A 54 8.57 -6.33 -33.96
CA SER A 54 9.21 -7.15 -34.99
C SER A 54 8.59 -8.53 -35.20
N TYR A 55 7.58 -8.91 -34.40
CA TYR A 55 6.85 -10.17 -34.55
C TYR A 55 6.25 -10.30 -35.96
N GLU A 56 6.50 -11.44 -36.59
CA GLU A 56 5.93 -11.78 -37.89
C GLU A 56 4.53 -12.35 -37.70
N LEU A 57 3.56 -11.76 -38.39
CA LEU A 57 2.14 -12.05 -38.21
C LEU A 57 1.79 -13.44 -38.75
N GLY A 58 0.97 -14.17 -38.00
CA GLY A 58 0.33 -15.43 -38.38
C GLY A 58 -1.03 -15.22 -39.04
N ASP A 59 -1.48 -16.22 -39.79
CA ASP A 59 -2.85 -16.24 -40.33
C ASP A 59 -3.86 -16.42 -39.19
N GLY A 60 -4.84 -15.51 -39.12
CA GLY A 60 -5.84 -15.46 -38.06
C GLY A 60 -5.43 -14.69 -36.81
N ASP A 61 -4.25 -14.06 -36.77
CA ASP A 61 -3.83 -13.24 -35.64
C ASP A 61 -4.77 -12.04 -35.46
N GLU A 62 -5.20 -11.80 -34.22
CA GLU A 62 -5.87 -10.57 -33.81
C GLU A 62 -4.86 -9.71 -33.04
N VAL A 63 -4.63 -8.48 -33.49
CA VAL A 63 -3.51 -7.64 -33.08
C VAL A 63 -4.01 -6.30 -32.59
N GLU A 64 -3.65 -5.96 -31.36
CA GLU A 64 -3.89 -4.65 -30.74
C GLU A 64 -2.56 -3.94 -30.50
N GLY A 65 -2.51 -2.62 -30.74
CA GLY A 65 -1.32 -1.81 -30.47
C GLY A 65 -1.18 -1.49 -28.98
N VAL A 66 0.01 -1.66 -28.42
CA VAL A 66 0.31 -1.29 -27.03
C VAL A 66 0.99 0.08 -27.02
N ALA A 67 0.27 1.11 -26.58
CA ALA A 67 0.78 2.46 -26.42
C ALA A 67 1.78 2.54 -25.26
N ILE A 68 2.81 3.39 -25.39
CA ILE A 68 3.89 3.54 -24.40
C ILE A 68 3.42 4.04 -23.03
N ASP A 69 2.30 4.75 -22.96
CA ASP A 69 1.70 5.33 -21.75
C ASP A 69 0.67 4.40 -21.07
N SER A 70 0.38 3.26 -21.68
CA SER A 70 -0.44 2.20 -21.06
C SER A 70 0.34 1.46 -19.97
N ALA A 71 -0.37 0.74 -19.08
CA ALA A 71 0.26 -0.07 -18.02
C ALA A 71 1.28 -1.08 -18.59
N ASP A 72 0.87 -1.86 -19.59
CA ASP A 72 1.79 -2.79 -20.28
C ASP A 72 2.92 -2.03 -21.01
N GLY A 73 2.63 -0.84 -21.54
CA GLY A 73 3.62 0.00 -22.19
C GLY A 73 4.73 0.47 -21.24
N HIS A 74 4.35 0.87 -20.02
CA HIS A 74 5.28 1.23 -18.94
C HIS A 74 6.16 0.05 -18.55
N ASP A 75 5.60 -1.14 -18.40
CA ASP A 75 6.38 -2.33 -18.02
C ASP A 75 7.43 -2.67 -19.09
N ILE A 76 7.06 -2.61 -20.38
CA ILE A 76 7.99 -2.82 -21.51
C ILE A 76 9.07 -1.74 -21.55
N LEU A 77 8.71 -0.47 -21.33
CA LEU A 77 9.66 0.64 -21.25
C LEU A 77 10.66 0.44 -20.11
N ARG A 78 10.16 0.10 -18.91
CA ARG A 78 10.96 -0.12 -17.70
C ARG A 78 11.90 -1.32 -17.85
N HIS A 79 11.40 -2.42 -18.40
CA HIS A 79 12.21 -3.60 -18.69
C HIS A 79 13.31 -3.32 -19.73
N SER A 80 12.99 -2.57 -20.79
CA SER A 80 13.99 -2.10 -21.76
C SER A 80 15.03 -1.17 -21.14
N CYS A 81 14.63 -0.34 -20.18
CA CYS A 81 15.56 0.51 -19.44
C CYS A 81 16.47 -0.31 -18.50
N ALA A 82 15.96 -1.38 -17.90
CA ALA A 82 16.73 -2.32 -17.09
C ALA A 82 17.85 -2.99 -17.91
N HIS A 83 17.58 -3.37 -19.17
CA HIS A 83 18.61 -3.89 -20.08
C HIS A 83 19.69 -2.85 -20.41
N VAL A 84 19.30 -1.60 -20.64
CA VAL A 84 20.26 -0.51 -20.85
C VAL A 84 21.11 -0.25 -19.61
N LEU A 85 20.54 -0.40 -18.41
CA LEU A 85 21.29 -0.36 -17.15
C LEU A 85 22.29 -1.52 -17.07
N ALA A 86 21.86 -2.76 -17.35
CA ALA A 86 22.73 -3.94 -17.30
C ALA A 86 23.92 -3.83 -18.27
N GLN A 87 23.67 -3.40 -19.50
CA GLN A 87 24.74 -3.08 -20.45
C GLN A 87 25.66 -1.98 -19.92
N ALA A 88 25.12 -0.89 -19.38
CA ALA A 88 25.92 0.19 -18.82
C ALA A 88 26.80 -0.26 -17.64
N VAL A 89 26.30 -1.19 -16.81
CA VAL A 89 27.07 -1.80 -15.73
C VAL A 89 28.21 -2.63 -16.30
N GLN A 90 27.95 -3.56 -17.22
CA GLN A 90 29.02 -4.39 -17.79
C GLN A 90 30.04 -3.60 -18.63
N ASP A 91 29.66 -2.47 -19.21
CA ASP A 91 30.60 -1.55 -19.88
C ASP A 91 31.58 -0.87 -18.91
N LEU A 92 31.13 -0.55 -17.68
CA LEU A 92 31.94 0.15 -16.68
C LEU A 92 32.59 -0.78 -15.65
N PHE A 93 31.99 -1.95 -15.43
CA PHE A 93 32.35 -2.99 -14.48
C PHE A 93 32.28 -4.36 -15.18
N PRO A 94 33.25 -4.69 -16.05
CA PRO A 94 33.20 -5.89 -16.89
C PRO A 94 33.14 -7.22 -16.12
N GLU A 95 33.55 -7.22 -14.86
CA GLU A 95 33.48 -8.36 -13.94
C GLU A 95 32.09 -8.62 -13.35
N ALA A 96 31.16 -7.66 -13.47
CA ALA A 96 29.82 -7.76 -12.90
C ALA A 96 29.02 -8.90 -13.56
N LYS A 97 28.42 -9.78 -12.74
CA LYS A 97 27.52 -10.84 -13.22
C LYS A 97 26.06 -10.44 -13.08
N LEU A 98 25.28 -10.77 -14.10
CA LEU A 98 23.88 -10.39 -14.22
C LEU A 98 22.99 -11.36 -13.46
N GLY A 99 22.16 -10.82 -12.56
CA GLY A 99 21.07 -11.54 -11.92
C GLY A 99 19.75 -11.39 -12.69
N ILE A 100 18.77 -10.75 -12.05
CA ILE A 100 17.40 -10.55 -12.55
C ILE A 100 17.09 -9.06 -12.69
N GLY A 101 16.36 -8.69 -13.76
CA GLY A 101 16.04 -7.30 -14.09
C GLY A 101 14.57 -7.02 -14.42
N PRO A 102 13.60 -7.31 -13.54
CA PRO A 102 12.20 -7.13 -13.85
C PRO A 102 11.75 -5.66 -13.79
N PRO A 103 10.72 -5.28 -14.56
CA PRO A 103 9.93 -4.09 -14.25
C PRO A 103 9.22 -4.29 -12.90
N ILE A 104 8.98 -3.19 -12.20
CA ILE A 104 8.18 -3.13 -10.97
C ILE A 104 7.21 -1.96 -11.09
N LYS A 105 6.24 -1.88 -10.17
CA LYS A 105 5.41 -0.69 -10.02
C LYS A 105 6.27 0.58 -9.95
N ASP A 106 5.97 1.53 -10.84
CA ASP A 106 6.66 2.82 -10.98
C ASP A 106 8.16 2.76 -11.33
N GLY A 107 8.72 1.61 -11.70
CA GLY A 107 10.14 1.53 -12.06
C GLY A 107 10.66 0.15 -12.45
N PHE A 108 11.94 -0.09 -12.19
CA PHE A 108 12.60 -1.37 -12.41
C PHE A 108 13.74 -1.53 -11.40
N TYR A 109 14.27 -2.73 -11.29
CA TYR A 109 15.57 -2.95 -10.69
C TYR A 109 16.40 -3.90 -11.53
N TYR A 110 17.70 -3.98 -11.24
CA TYR A 110 18.56 -5.04 -11.75
C TYR A 110 19.54 -5.47 -10.65
N ASP A 111 19.68 -6.79 -10.46
CA ASP A 111 20.61 -7.39 -9.51
C ASP A 111 21.96 -7.71 -10.15
N PHE A 112 23.05 -7.33 -9.48
CA PHE A 112 24.41 -7.56 -9.93
C PHE A 112 25.25 -8.23 -8.86
N ASP A 113 26.03 -9.22 -9.25
CA ASP A 113 27.13 -9.74 -8.43
C ASP A 113 28.39 -8.95 -8.75
N VAL A 114 28.82 -8.15 -7.77
CA VAL A 114 30.00 -7.30 -7.85
C VAL A 114 30.79 -7.42 -6.55
N GLU A 115 32.11 -7.33 -6.65
CA GLU A 115 32.99 -7.38 -5.47
C GLU A 115 32.83 -6.12 -4.60
N THR A 116 32.74 -4.95 -5.22
CA THR A 116 32.57 -3.67 -4.52
C THR A 116 31.15 -3.14 -4.71
N PRO A 117 30.40 -2.86 -3.62
CA PRO A 117 29.07 -2.26 -3.69
C PRO A 117 29.04 -0.92 -4.43
N PHE A 118 27.96 -0.68 -5.19
CA PHE A 118 27.78 0.59 -5.91
C PHE A 118 27.55 1.76 -4.96
N THR A 119 28.24 2.86 -5.22
CA THR A 119 28.09 4.14 -4.51
C THR A 119 27.17 5.11 -5.26
N PRO A 120 26.67 6.18 -4.61
CA PRO A 120 25.92 7.24 -5.31
C PRO A 120 26.68 7.86 -6.50
N ASP A 121 28.01 7.95 -6.41
CA ASP A 121 28.85 8.44 -7.51
C ASP A 121 28.87 7.47 -8.70
N ASP A 122 28.78 6.16 -8.46
CA ASP A 122 28.68 5.16 -9.52
C ASP A 122 27.34 5.23 -10.23
N LEU A 123 26.24 5.50 -9.50
CA LEU A 123 24.93 5.74 -10.12
C LEU A 123 24.96 6.91 -11.10
N ALA A 124 25.66 8.00 -10.77
CA ALA A 124 25.81 9.14 -11.69
C ALA A 124 26.63 8.80 -12.96
N LYS A 125 27.68 7.98 -12.82
CA LYS A 125 28.45 7.46 -13.97
C LYS A 125 27.61 6.52 -14.83
N LEU A 126 26.86 5.62 -14.20
CA LEU A 126 25.97 4.67 -14.87
C LEU A 126 24.88 5.39 -15.66
N GLU A 127 24.18 6.37 -15.07
CA GLU A 127 23.22 7.20 -15.81
C GLU A 127 23.86 7.86 -17.04
N THR A 128 25.09 8.35 -16.90
CA THR A 128 25.82 8.97 -18.01
C THR A 128 26.11 7.95 -19.11
N ARG A 129 26.47 6.71 -18.77
CA ARG A 129 26.68 5.63 -19.75
C ARG A 129 25.37 5.18 -20.39
N MET A 130 24.30 5.01 -19.64
CA MET A 130 22.96 4.70 -20.15
C MET A 130 22.49 5.74 -21.17
N ARG A 131 22.66 7.05 -20.89
CA ARG A 131 22.34 8.12 -21.85
C ARG A 131 23.15 8.00 -23.16
N LYS A 132 24.39 7.53 -23.09
CA LYS A 132 25.20 7.25 -24.30
C LYS A 132 24.61 6.07 -25.09
N ILE A 133 24.29 4.96 -24.43
CA ILE A 133 23.67 3.77 -25.07
C ILE A 133 22.34 4.13 -25.76
N ILE A 134 21.50 4.95 -25.10
CA ILE A 134 20.24 5.46 -25.66
C ILE A 134 20.52 6.31 -26.90
N LYS A 135 21.53 7.19 -26.85
CA LYS A 135 21.93 8.02 -28.00
C LYS A 135 22.51 7.19 -29.15
N ASP A 136 23.14 6.06 -28.84
CA ASP A 136 23.68 5.13 -29.84
C ASP A 136 22.56 4.48 -30.67
N ASN A 137 21.29 4.51 -30.20
CA ASN A 137 20.12 3.99 -30.92
C ASN A 137 20.29 2.52 -31.32
N GLN A 138 20.67 1.69 -30.35
CA GLN A 138 20.83 0.26 -30.54
C GLN A 138 19.45 -0.38 -30.71
N ARG A 139 19.30 -1.31 -31.64
CA ARG A 139 18.06 -2.05 -31.88
C ARG A 139 18.00 -3.25 -30.95
N PHE A 140 16.90 -3.42 -30.23
CA PHE A 140 16.62 -4.65 -29.49
C PHE A 140 16.20 -5.73 -30.49
N SER A 141 16.87 -6.88 -30.46
CA SER A 141 16.64 -7.97 -31.41
C SER A 141 16.45 -9.28 -30.69
N ARG A 142 15.21 -9.79 -30.68
CA ARG A 142 14.87 -11.10 -30.11
C ARG A 142 15.44 -12.22 -31.00
N ARG A 143 16.14 -13.17 -30.38
CA ARG A 143 16.62 -14.40 -31.02
C ARG A 143 16.20 -15.62 -30.20
N VAL A 144 15.66 -16.61 -30.90
CA VAL A 144 15.35 -17.93 -30.32
C VAL A 144 16.63 -18.73 -30.18
N THR A 145 16.76 -19.44 -29.05
CA THR A 145 17.91 -20.28 -28.77
C THR A 145 17.48 -21.61 -28.12
N THR A 146 18.37 -22.59 -28.15
CA THR A 146 18.21 -23.84 -27.40
C THR A 146 18.82 -23.69 -26.01
N ASP A 147 18.42 -24.56 -25.07
CA ASP A 147 19.00 -24.59 -23.74
C ASP A 147 20.53 -24.86 -23.79
N GLU A 148 20.98 -25.75 -24.68
CA GLU A 148 22.41 -26.07 -24.88
C GLU A 148 23.20 -24.86 -25.38
N ASP A 149 22.71 -24.19 -26.42
CA ASP A 149 23.36 -23.00 -26.99
C ASP A 149 23.40 -21.86 -25.98
N ALA A 150 22.31 -21.64 -25.24
CA ALA A 150 22.23 -20.58 -24.22
C ALA A 150 23.20 -20.84 -23.06
N LEU A 151 23.33 -22.09 -22.60
CA LEU A 151 24.28 -22.47 -21.56
C LEU A 151 25.74 -22.26 -21.99
N ALA A 152 26.05 -22.56 -23.26
CA ALA A 152 27.38 -22.30 -23.81
C ALA A 152 27.63 -20.80 -23.99
N GLU A 153 26.63 -20.06 -24.47
CA GLU A 153 26.70 -18.64 -24.77
C GLU A 153 26.81 -17.76 -23.50
N LEU A 154 26.21 -18.20 -22.40
CA LEU A 154 26.12 -17.49 -21.11
C LEU A 154 26.95 -18.19 -20.02
N ALA A 155 27.96 -18.98 -20.39
CA ALA A 155 28.77 -19.76 -19.44
C ALA A 155 29.44 -18.90 -18.36
N ASP A 156 29.74 -17.63 -18.68
CA ASP A 156 30.31 -16.66 -17.74
C ASP A 156 29.27 -15.96 -16.85
N GLU A 157 27.97 -16.23 -17.03
CA GLU A 157 26.85 -15.65 -16.27
C GLU A 157 26.18 -16.73 -15.39
N PRO A 158 26.71 -16.99 -14.17
CA PRO A 158 26.30 -18.15 -13.37
C PRO A 158 24.81 -18.13 -12.98
N TYR A 159 24.25 -16.94 -12.74
CA TYR A 159 22.84 -16.79 -12.38
C TYR A 159 21.90 -17.05 -13.57
N LYS A 160 22.29 -16.65 -14.78
CA LYS A 160 21.52 -16.94 -16.00
C LYS A 160 21.54 -18.42 -16.34
N VAL A 161 22.70 -19.07 -16.20
CA VAL A 161 22.86 -20.53 -16.31
C VAL A 161 21.92 -21.27 -15.34
N GLU A 162 21.83 -20.79 -14.10
CA GLU A 162 20.93 -21.35 -13.09
C GLU A 162 19.45 -21.19 -13.49
N LEU A 163 19.04 -20.02 -13.99
CA LEU A 163 17.67 -19.76 -14.44
C LEU A 163 17.25 -20.67 -15.60
N ILE A 164 18.15 -20.93 -16.56
CA ILE A 164 17.88 -21.88 -17.67
C ILE A 164 17.55 -23.26 -17.11
N GLY A 165 18.27 -23.72 -16.09
CA GLY A 165 18.02 -25.01 -15.43
C GLY A 165 16.70 -25.10 -14.67
N LEU A 166 16.11 -23.96 -14.27
CA LEU A 166 14.85 -23.90 -13.49
C LEU A 166 13.59 -23.87 -14.36
N LYS A 167 13.72 -23.65 -15.67
CA LYS A 167 12.62 -23.50 -16.64
C LYS A 167 11.59 -24.65 -16.63
N GLY A 168 11.97 -25.83 -16.15
CA GLY A 168 11.09 -27.02 -16.04
C GLY A 168 10.30 -27.16 -14.73
N GLY A 169 10.52 -26.30 -13.73
CA GLY A 169 9.81 -26.32 -12.45
C GLY A 169 8.54 -25.48 -12.50
N VAL A 170 7.38 -26.11 -12.66
CA VAL A 170 6.09 -25.42 -12.70
C VAL A 170 5.78 -24.74 -11.35
N SER A 171 5.47 -23.44 -11.41
CA SER A 171 4.33 -22.87 -10.68
C SER A 171 3.69 -21.79 -11.56
N THR A 172 2.37 -21.79 -11.57
CA THR A 172 1.48 -20.97 -12.39
C THR A 172 1.69 -19.47 -12.18
N SER A 173 1.69 -18.72 -13.29
CA SER A 173 1.66 -17.27 -13.29
C SER A 173 0.44 -16.77 -12.51
N SER A 174 0.68 -16.10 -11.39
CA SER A 174 -0.29 -15.18 -10.81
C SER A 174 0.34 -13.79 -10.84
N THR A 175 -0.38 -12.85 -11.43
CA THR A 175 -0.11 -11.42 -11.24
C THR A 175 -0.45 -11.12 -9.79
N THR A 176 0.56 -10.81 -8.96
CA THR A 176 0.30 -10.32 -7.61
C THR A 176 -0.13 -8.85 -7.70
N GLY A 177 -1.15 -8.47 -6.93
CA GLY A 177 -1.71 -7.12 -6.89
C GLY A 177 -0.78 -6.01 -6.37
N ASP A 178 0.52 -6.31 -6.18
CA ASP A 178 1.55 -5.36 -5.75
C ASP A 178 2.50 -4.90 -6.88
N GLY A 179 2.32 -5.41 -8.11
CA GLY A 179 3.13 -5.02 -9.27
C GLY A 179 4.47 -5.74 -9.38
N SER A 180 4.58 -6.96 -8.81
CA SER A 180 5.70 -7.87 -9.07
C SER A 180 5.41 -8.80 -10.26
N THR A 181 6.39 -9.03 -11.13
CA THR A 181 6.31 -10.04 -12.19
C THR A 181 6.46 -11.45 -11.60
N GLY A 182 5.60 -12.38 -11.99
CA GLY A 182 5.42 -13.70 -11.35
C GLY A 182 6.69 -14.52 -11.08
N GLU A 183 6.59 -15.46 -10.12
CA GLU A 183 7.69 -16.30 -9.65
C GLU A 183 7.93 -17.54 -10.52
N ILE A 184 9.20 -17.88 -10.76
CA ILE A 184 9.59 -19.18 -11.37
C ILE A 184 10.62 -19.86 -10.47
N GLY A 185 10.36 -21.12 -10.10
CA GLY A 185 11.28 -21.88 -9.24
C GLY A 185 11.55 -21.23 -7.88
N GLY A 186 10.60 -20.44 -7.36
CA GLY A 186 10.75 -19.66 -6.12
C GLY A 186 11.60 -18.40 -6.25
N VAL A 187 11.77 -17.88 -7.47
CA VAL A 187 12.55 -16.66 -7.75
C VAL A 187 11.60 -15.57 -8.27
N GLU A 188 11.35 -14.56 -7.45
CA GLU A 188 10.60 -13.36 -7.82
C GLU A 188 11.29 -12.62 -8.97
N GLY A 189 10.55 -12.19 -9.99
CA GLY A 189 11.13 -11.49 -11.14
C GLY A 189 11.67 -12.38 -12.26
N ALA A 190 11.89 -13.68 -12.01
CA ALA A 190 12.49 -14.59 -12.98
C ALA A 190 11.62 -14.84 -14.23
N SER A 191 10.32 -14.54 -14.18
CA SER A 191 9.40 -14.66 -15.32
C SER A 191 9.71 -13.70 -16.48
N ALA A 192 10.45 -12.62 -16.23
CA ALA A 192 10.98 -11.73 -17.26
C ALA A 192 12.12 -12.40 -18.07
N GLU A 193 12.87 -13.31 -17.43
CA GLU A 193 14.07 -13.93 -17.96
C GLU A 193 13.77 -15.30 -18.62
N VAL A 194 12.98 -16.14 -17.94
CA VAL A 194 12.66 -17.52 -18.33
C VAL A 194 11.17 -17.81 -18.11
N GLY A 195 10.66 -18.92 -18.66
CA GLY A 195 9.23 -19.25 -18.61
C GLY A 195 8.90 -20.57 -19.30
N ALA A 196 7.67 -21.07 -19.11
CA ALA A 196 7.17 -22.21 -19.87
C ALA A 196 7.12 -21.84 -21.37
N GLY A 197 7.93 -22.50 -22.19
CA GLY A 197 7.99 -22.27 -23.65
C GLY A 197 9.41 -22.11 -24.21
N GLU A 198 9.52 -21.30 -25.26
CA GLU A 198 10.75 -21.07 -26.03
C GLU A 198 11.75 -20.19 -25.27
N LEU A 199 13.05 -20.53 -25.31
CA LEU A 199 14.13 -19.74 -24.69
C LEU A 199 14.61 -18.67 -25.67
N THR A 200 14.85 -17.45 -25.18
CA THR A 200 15.31 -16.35 -26.02
C THR A 200 16.41 -15.52 -25.41
N ILE A 201 17.23 -14.96 -26.29
CA ILE A 201 18.24 -13.95 -26.00
C ILE A 201 17.86 -12.68 -26.75
N TYR A 202 18.00 -11.53 -26.09
CA TYR A 202 17.90 -10.22 -26.75
C TYR A 202 19.29 -9.67 -27.00
N ASP A 203 19.56 -9.41 -28.27
CA ASP A 203 20.78 -8.74 -28.71
C ASP A 203 20.50 -7.23 -28.86
N ASN A 204 21.31 -6.39 -28.22
CA ASN A 204 21.37 -4.96 -28.50
C ASN A 204 22.31 -4.75 -29.69
N ILE A 205 21.74 -4.48 -30.86
CA ILE A 205 22.47 -4.35 -32.12
C ILE A 205 22.77 -2.88 -32.38
N ASP A 206 24.04 -2.53 -32.59
CA ASP A 206 24.46 -1.18 -32.87
C ASP A 206 24.07 -0.70 -34.29
N ARG A 207 24.47 0.52 -34.65
CA ARG A 207 24.15 1.09 -35.98
C ARG A 207 24.90 0.42 -37.14
N ASN A 208 25.99 -0.29 -36.85
CA ASN A 208 26.77 -1.03 -37.84
C ASN A 208 26.21 -2.44 -38.06
N GLY A 209 25.25 -2.88 -37.23
CA GLY A 209 24.68 -4.22 -37.27
C GLY A 209 25.44 -5.22 -36.40
N GLU A 210 26.36 -4.77 -35.54
CA GLU A 210 27.13 -5.60 -34.62
C GLU A 210 26.40 -5.74 -33.28
N VAL A 211 26.52 -6.89 -32.63
CA VAL A 211 25.95 -7.11 -31.30
C VAL A 211 26.83 -6.39 -30.27
N ALA A 212 26.31 -5.30 -29.70
CA ALA A 212 27.00 -4.52 -28.68
C ALA A 212 26.86 -5.14 -27.29
N TRP A 213 25.74 -5.81 -27.03
CA TRP A 213 25.44 -6.47 -25.75
C TRP A 213 24.30 -7.47 -25.94
N LYS A 214 24.16 -8.42 -25.01
CA LYS A 214 23.10 -9.44 -25.05
C LYS A 214 22.70 -9.89 -23.66
N ASP A 215 21.46 -10.38 -23.53
CA ASP A 215 20.96 -10.92 -22.26
C ASP A 215 19.90 -12.01 -22.49
N LEU A 216 19.80 -12.94 -21.53
CA LEU A 216 18.73 -13.92 -21.49
C LEU A 216 17.44 -13.21 -21.12
N CYS A 217 16.43 -13.22 -21.98
CA CYS A 217 15.20 -12.47 -21.70
C CYS A 217 14.08 -12.91 -22.63
N ARG A 218 12.83 -12.88 -22.16
CA ARG A 218 11.63 -13.18 -22.96
C ARG A 218 11.09 -11.96 -23.72
N GLY A 219 11.27 -10.78 -23.14
CA GLY A 219 10.69 -9.51 -23.58
C GLY A 219 9.15 -9.50 -23.44
N PRO A 220 8.45 -8.66 -24.21
CA PRO A 220 8.98 -7.85 -25.31
C PRO A 220 9.82 -6.64 -24.87
N HIS A 221 10.50 -6.02 -25.83
CA HIS A 221 11.27 -4.79 -25.65
C HIS A 221 10.80 -3.67 -26.58
N LEU A 222 11.20 -2.44 -26.25
CA LEU A 222 11.10 -1.31 -27.17
C LEU A 222 11.85 -1.62 -28.48
N PRO A 223 11.46 -1.01 -29.63
CA PRO A 223 12.16 -1.25 -30.89
C PRO A 223 13.65 -0.86 -30.89
N THR A 224 14.00 0.23 -30.21
CA THR A 224 15.39 0.71 -30.07
C THR A 224 15.61 1.39 -28.73
N THR A 225 16.87 1.48 -28.27
CA THR A 225 17.23 2.19 -27.03
C THR A 225 16.85 3.66 -27.07
N LYS A 226 16.78 4.29 -28.26
CA LYS A 226 16.37 5.69 -28.43
C LYS A 226 14.89 5.94 -28.11
N ARG A 227 14.08 4.88 -28.06
CA ARG A 227 12.66 4.94 -27.67
C ARG A 227 12.47 5.07 -26.15
N ILE A 228 13.53 5.04 -25.34
CA ILE A 228 13.49 5.33 -23.90
C ILE A 228 13.49 6.86 -23.72
N PRO A 229 12.36 7.49 -23.36
CA PRO A 229 12.24 8.95 -23.40
C PRO A 229 12.91 9.62 -22.20
N ALA A 230 12.60 9.13 -21.00
CA ALA A 230 13.11 9.66 -19.74
C ALA A 230 13.33 8.54 -18.72
N PHE A 231 14.42 8.62 -17.94
CA PHE A 231 14.72 7.68 -16.87
C PHE A 231 15.57 8.33 -15.77
N LYS A 232 15.58 7.73 -14.57
CA LYS A 232 16.39 8.13 -13.43
C LYS A 232 16.82 6.90 -12.61
N LEU A 233 18.09 6.84 -12.19
CA LEU A 233 18.53 5.86 -11.20
C LEU A 233 18.26 6.42 -9.80
N MET A 234 17.69 5.59 -8.93
CA MET A 234 17.13 6.01 -7.64
C MET A 234 18.09 5.72 -6.49
N ARG A 235 18.37 4.43 -6.24
CA ARG A 235 19.20 3.97 -5.11
C ARG A 235 19.86 2.64 -5.43
N SER A 236 20.95 2.33 -4.74
CA SER A 236 21.48 0.97 -4.61
C SER A 236 21.07 0.36 -3.27
N ALA A 237 20.90 -0.96 -3.24
CA ALA A 237 20.59 -1.72 -2.03
C ALA A 237 21.19 -3.13 -2.12
N ALA A 238 21.40 -3.77 -0.98
CA ALA A 238 21.72 -5.19 -0.95
C ALA A 238 20.47 -6.04 -1.18
N ALA A 239 20.60 -7.10 -1.96
CA ALA A 239 19.61 -8.14 -2.15
C ALA A 239 20.24 -9.51 -1.92
N TYR A 240 19.44 -10.55 -1.78
CA TYR A 240 19.93 -11.93 -1.73
C TYR A 240 19.36 -12.71 -2.90
N TRP A 241 20.19 -13.54 -3.53
CA TRP A 241 19.74 -14.38 -4.64
C TRP A 241 18.56 -15.26 -4.20
N ARG A 242 17.49 -15.28 -5.02
CA ARG A 242 16.20 -15.94 -4.71
C ARG A 242 15.52 -15.49 -3.40
N GLY A 243 15.83 -14.29 -2.91
CA GLY A 243 15.25 -13.76 -1.67
C GLY A 243 15.66 -14.51 -0.39
N ASN A 244 16.69 -15.35 -0.45
CA ASN A 244 17.12 -16.19 0.67
C ASN A 244 18.45 -15.69 1.24
N GLU A 245 18.45 -15.25 2.49
CA GLU A 245 19.63 -14.74 3.22
C GLU A 245 20.82 -15.71 3.30
N LYS A 246 20.59 -17.01 3.05
CA LYS A 246 21.64 -18.04 2.99
C LYS A 246 22.39 -18.05 1.66
N ASN A 247 21.83 -17.43 0.63
CA ASN A 247 22.43 -17.35 -0.69
C ASN A 247 23.38 -16.14 -0.79
N LYS A 248 24.13 -16.07 -1.90
CA LYS A 248 25.04 -14.97 -2.15
C LYS A 248 24.29 -13.62 -2.17
N GLN A 249 24.86 -12.65 -1.48
CA GLN A 249 24.38 -11.27 -1.50
C GLN A 249 24.72 -10.61 -2.85
N LEU A 250 23.75 -9.94 -3.43
CA LEU A 250 23.84 -9.17 -4.67
C LEU A 250 23.66 -7.68 -4.39
N GLN A 251 24.05 -6.85 -5.35
CA GLN A 251 23.78 -5.42 -5.36
C GLN A 251 22.64 -5.11 -6.33
N ARG A 252 21.54 -4.60 -5.79
CA ARG A 252 20.36 -4.18 -6.54
C ARG A 252 20.44 -2.70 -6.85
N ILE A 253 20.35 -2.32 -8.11
CA ILE A 253 20.17 -0.91 -8.51
C ILE A 253 18.70 -0.71 -8.90
N TYR A 254 18.04 0.28 -8.28
CA TYR A 254 16.69 0.70 -8.61
C TYR A 254 16.70 1.87 -9.59
N GLY A 255 15.81 1.84 -10.58
CA GLY A 255 15.57 2.92 -11.53
C GLY A 255 14.09 3.13 -11.83
N THR A 256 13.76 4.23 -12.47
CA THR A 256 12.41 4.52 -13.00
C THR A 256 12.51 5.04 -14.42
N ALA A 257 11.50 4.78 -15.24
CA ALA A 257 11.41 5.22 -16.64
C ALA A 257 9.96 5.56 -17.00
N TRP A 258 9.80 6.63 -17.78
CA TRP A 258 8.49 7.21 -18.13
C TRP A 258 8.46 7.61 -19.61
N GLU A 259 7.24 7.63 -20.18
CA GLU A 259 6.96 7.95 -21.58
C GLU A 259 7.34 9.37 -21.98
N SER A 260 7.55 10.25 -21.01
CA SER A 260 7.98 11.63 -21.23
C SER A 260 8.83 12.16 -20.08
N LYS A 261 9.55 13.26 -20.33
CA LYS A 261 10.28 13.97 -19.29
C LYS A 261 9.33 14.58 -18.25
N ASP A 262 8.20 15.12 -18.70
CA ASP A 262 7.21 15.75 -17.81
C ASP A 262 6.64 14.71 -16.84
N ALA A 263 6.30 13.50 -17.31
CA ALA A 263 5.84 12.41 -16.45
C ALA A 263 6.89 11.95 -15.42
N LEU A 264 8.18 11.92 -15.82
CA LEU A 264 9.27 11.65 -14.88
C LEU A 264 9.39 12.76 -13.83
N ASP A 265 9.36 14.03 -14.25
CA ASP A 265 9.48 15.18 -13.36
C ASP A 265 8.29 15.21 -12.37
N ASP A 266 7.07 14.91 -12.83
CA ASP A 266 5.87 14.74 -11.99
C ASP A 266 6.01 13.60 -10.99
N TYR A 267 6.57 12.46 -11.39
CA TYR A 267 6.85 11.35 -10.48
C TYR A 267 7.88 11.72 -9.41
N LEU A 268 8.99 12.36 -9.81
CA LEU A 268 10.03 12.79 -8.87
C LEU A 268 9.51 13.86 -7.90
N HIS A 269 8.69 14.79 -8.37
CA HIS A 269 8.02 15.78 -7.53
C HIS A 269 7.08 15.10 -6.50
N ARG A 270 6.31 14.08 -6.92
CA ARG A 270 5.47 13.29 -5.99
C ARG A 270 6.29 12.58 -4.92
N LEU A 271 7.46 12.03 -5.27
CA LEU A 271 8.36 11.40 -4.29
C LEU A 271 8.94 12.42 -3.29
N GLU A 272 9.34 13.61 -3.75
CA GLU A 272 9.84 14.66 -2.87
C GLU A 272 8.75 15.14 -1.90
N GLU A 273 7.53 15.33 -2.39
CA GLU A 273 6.38 15.69 -1.55
C GLU A 273 6.02 14.57 -0.56
N ALA A 274 6.12 13.31 -0.96
CA ALA A 274 5.93 12.17 -0.06
C ALA A 274 7.00 12.12 1.04
N GLU A 275 8.27 12.39 0.73
CA GLU A 275 9.36 12.41 1.72
C GLU A 275 9.19 13.55 2.74
N LYS A 276 8.70 14.72 2.31
CA LYS A 276 8.35 15.82 3.22
C LYS A 276 7.21 15.46 4.17
N ARG A 277 6.35 14.53 3.77
CA ARG A 277 5.18 14.06 4.52
C ARG A 277 5.43 12.81 5.33
N ASP A 278 6.62 12.21 5.26
CA ASP A 278 6.95 10.98 5.97
C ASP A 278 6.68 11.13 7.47
N HIS A 279 5.76 10.30 7.99
CA HIS A 279 5.34 10.37 9.38
C HIS A 279 6.48 10.12 10.36
N ARG A 280 7.55 9.42 9.99
CA ARG A 280 8.71 9.17 10.86
C ARG A 280 9.53 10.44 11.04
N LYS A 281 9.68 11.22 9.97
CA LYS A 281 10.35 12.53 10.01
C LYS A 281 9.51 13.53 10.79
N LEU A 282 8.25 13.69 10.40
CA LEU A 282 7.32 14.62 11.05
C LEU A 282 7.02 14.23 12.50
N GLY A 283 6.89 12.94 12.79
CA GLY A 283 6.68 12.41 14.13
C GLY A 283 7.80 12.79 15.10
N ARG A 284 9.06 12.81 14.62
CA ARG A 284 10.20 13.31 15.40
C ARG A 284 10.21 14.84 15.50
N GLU A 285 9.98 15.55 14.40
CA GLU A 285 10.00 17.03 14.37
C GLU A 285 8.89 17.66 15.23
N LEU A 286 7.75 16.99 15.33
CA LEU A 286 6.57 17.42 16.09
C LEU A 286 6.45 16.74 17.47
N ASP A 287 7.44 15.93 17.86
CA ASP A 287 7.47 15.23 19.15
C ASP A 287 6.21 14.37 19.41
N LEU A 288 5.81 13.59 18.41
CA LEU A 288 4.60 12.75 18.46
C LEU A 288 4.88 11.36 19.02
N PHE A 289 5.95 10.71 18.57
CA PHE A 289 6.28 9.35 18.97
C PHE A 289 7.76 9.03 18.71
N SER A 290 8.24 7.94 19.31
CA SER A 290 9.57 7.37 19.07
C SER A 290 9.55 5.84 19.07
N PHE A 291 10.68 5.24 18.69
CA PHE A 291 10.95 3.80 18.76
C PHE A 291 12.28 3.59 19.49
N PRO A 292 12.31 3.60 20.84
CA PRO A 292 13.52 3.34 21.60
C PRO A 292 14.01 1.90 21.39
N ASP A 293 15.32 1.74 21.13
CA ASP A 293 15.92 0.43 20.85
C ASP A 293 15.75 -0.55 22.02
N GLU A 294 15.69 -0.04 23.26
CA GLU A 294 15.52 -0.84 24.48
C GLU A 294 14.16 -1.55 24.56
N ILE A 295 13.14 -1.04 23.87
CA ILE A 295 11.79 -1.65 23.85
C ILE A 295 11.71 -2.71 22.74
N GLY A 296 12.42 -2.49 21.64
CA GLY A 296 12.45 -3.36 20.48
C GLY A 296 11.66 -2.83 19.28
N SER A 297 12.04 -3.32 18.10
CA SER A 297 11.50 -2.86 16.82
C SER A 297 9.98 -3.09 16.70
N GLY A 298 9.28 -2.09 16.14
CA GLY A 298 7.86 -2.16 15.84
C GLY A 298 6.95 -1.93 17.05
N LEU A 299 7.47 -1.35 18.13
CA LEU A 299 6.72 -1.02 19.34
C LEU A 299 6.82 0.50 19.59
N PRO A 300 5.83 1.29 19.12
CA PRO A 300 5.89 2.74 19.22
C PRO A 300 5.65 3.25 20.65
N VAL A 301 6.37 4.31 21.02
CA VAL A 301 6.13 5.08 22.25
C VAL A 301 5.52 6.41 21.87
N PHE A 302 4.25 6.63 22.23
CA PHE A 302 3.58 7.91 22.01
C PHE A 302 3.99 8.92 23.08
N HIS A 303 4.51 10.07 22.63
CA HIS A 303 4.87 11.21 23.47
C HIS A 303 3.61 12.02 23.80
N PRO A 304 3.65 13.00 24.72
CA PRO A 304 2.44 13.74 25.13
C PRO A 304 1.62 14.31 23.95
N LYS A 305 2.27 14.88 22.93
CA LYS A 305 1.58 15.42 21.75
C LYS A 305 0.93 14.33 20.89
N GLY A 306 1.65 13.25 20.60
CA GLY A 306 1.06 12.10 19.89
C GLY A 306 -0.03 11.40 20.70
N GLY A 307 0.11 11.36 22.02
CA GLY A 307 -0.88 10.82 22.95
C GLY A 307 -2.19 11.61 22.95
N VAL A 308 -2.15 12.93 22.77
CA VAL A 308 -3.37 13.73 22.56
C VAL A 308 -4.09 13.28 21.28
N ILE A 309 -3.38 13.20 20.15
CA ILE A 309 -3.98 12.79 18.87
C ILE A 309 -4.59 11.40 18.98
N LYS A 310 -3.83 10.44 19.55
CA LYS A 310 -4.28 9.08 19.81
C LYS A 310 -5.55 9.04 20.66
N ARG A 311 -5.60 9.82 21.75
CA ARG A 311 -6.80 9.92 22.61
C ARG A 311 -7.99 10.50 21.86
N GLU A 312 -7.82 11.58 21.09
CA GLU A 312 -8.92 12.18 20.32
C GLU A 312 -9.50 11.18 19.31
N MET A 313 -8.65 10.39 18.64
CA MET A 313 -9.08 9.30 17.76
C MET A 313 -9.88 8.24 18.52
N GLU A 314 -9.36 7.75 19.65
CA GLU A 314 -10.00 6.73 20.49
C GLU A 314 -11.34 7.21 21.06
N ASP A 315 -11.41 8.42 21.60
CA ASP A 315 -12.64 8.97 22.17
C ASP A 315 -13.70 9.20 21.09
N TYR A 316 -13.30 9.70 19.91
CA TYR A 316 -14.20 9.85 18.77
C TYR A 316 -14.81 8.50 18.36
N VAL A 317 -13.95 7.49 18.09
CA VAL A 317 -14.43 6.23 17.53
C VAL A 317 -15.20 5.41 18.56
N ARG A 318 -14.82 5.46 19.84
CA ARG A 318 -15.59 4.85 20.94
C ARG A 318 -17.01 5.41 20.99
N ARG A 319 -17.13 6.75 20.94
CA ARG A 319 -18.42 7.42 20.98
C ARG A 319 -19.27 7.05 19.76
N ARG A 320 -18.71 7.07 18.54
CA ARG A 320 -19.45 6.67 17.33
C ARG A 320 -19.90 5.21 17.37
N HIS A 321 -19.08 4.29 17.87
CA HIS A 321 -19.49 2.89 18.06
C HIS A 321 -20.69 2.77 19.01
N ILE A 322 -20.68 3.48 20.14
CA ILE A 322 -21.80 3.46 21.09
C ILE A 322 -23.06 4.07 20.47
N GLU A 323 -22.94 5.19 19.76
CA GLU A 323 -24.04 5.84 19.03
C GLU A 323 -24.65 4.92 17.95
N ASP A 324 -23.82 4.10 17.29
CA ASP A 324 -24.21 3.15 16.25
C ASP A 324 -24.60 1.76 16.82
N GLY A 325 -24.75 1.65 18.15
CA GLY A 325 -25.34 0.47 18.80
C GLY A 325 -24.38 -0.69 19.06
N PHE A 326 -23.08 -0.43 19.18
CA PHE A 326 -22.09 -1.42 19.61
C PHE A 326 -21.99 -1.51 21.13
N GLU A 327 -21.81 -2.72 21.64
CA GLU A 327 -21.48 -2.99 23.04
C GLU A 327 -19.95 -3.00 23.23
N TYR A 328 -19.46 -2.11 24.08
CA TYR A 328 -18.03 -2.04 24.41
C TYR A 328 -17.63 -3.18 25.35
N VAL A 329 -16.63 -3.97 24.93
CA VAL A 329 -16.10 -5.12 25.68
C VAL A 329 -14.59 -4.99 25.88
N GLY A 330 -14.02 -5.80 26.77
CA GLY A 330 -12.58 -5.87 27.01
C GLY A 330 -12.13 -7.32 27.20
N THR A 331 -11.04 -7.70 26.54
CA THR A 331 -10.53 -9.08 26.54
C THR A 331 -9.02 -9.12 26.85
N PRO A 332 -8.51 -10.21 27.46
CA PRO A 332 -7.09 -10.32 27.79
C PRO A 332 -6.16 -10.24 26.57
N HIS A 333 -4.90 -9.88 26.78
CA HIS A 333 -3.87 -9.87 25.72
C HIS A 333 -3.23 -11.23 25.46
N ILE A 334 -3.37 -12.15 26.41
CA ILE A 334 -2.74 -13.47 26.41
C ILE A 334 -3.81 -14.53 26.65
N ALA A 335 -3.71 -15.66 25.95
CA ALA A 335 -4.61 -16.79 26.13
C ALA A 335 -3.89 -18.13 25.91
N LYS A 336 -4.50 -19.22 26.39
CA LYS A 336 -4.02 -20.57 26.13
C LYS A 336 -3.97 -20.83 24.62
N GLU A 337 -2.92 -21.50 24.17
CA GLU A 337 -2.69 -21.83 22.76
C GLU A 337 -3.91 -22.52 22.11
N GLY A 338 -4.57 -23.42 22.86
CA GLY A 338 -5.75 -24.15 22.40
C GLY A 338 -6.88 -23.25 21.89
N LEU A 339 -7.04 -22.02 22.41
CA LEU A 339 -8.03 -21.06 21.90
C LEU A 339 -7.72 -20.68 20.43
N PHE A 340 -6.45 -20.43 20.13
CA PHE A 340 -5.99 -20.07 18.79
C PHE A 340 -6.03 -21.26 17.83
N TYR A 341 -5.84 -22.48 18.34
CA TYR A 341 -6.10 -23.70 17.57
C TYR A 341 -7.59 -23.85 17.22
N THR A 342 -8.49 -23.72 18.20
CA THR A 342 -9.94 -23.78 17.99
C THR A 342 -10.41 -22.76 16.96
N SER A 343 -9.90 -21.53 17.02
CA SER A 343 -10.26 -20.47 16.07
C SER A 343 -9.66 -20.62 14.66
N GLY A 344 -8.68 -21.51 14.48
CA GLY A 344 -7.93 -21.67 13.22
C GLY A 344 -6.73 -20.74 13.04
N HIS A 345 -6.55 -19.74 13.90
CA HIS A 345 -5.42 -18.81 13.79
C HIS A 345 -4.07 -19.49 13.93
N LEU A 346 -3.93 -20.47 14.82
CA LEU A 346 -2.64 -21.15 14.97
C LEU A 346 -2.31 -22.04 13.75
N PRO A 347 -3.22 -22.90 13.25
CA PRO A 347 -2.98 -23.68 12.04
C PRO A 347 -2.67 -22.86 10.78
N TYR A 348 -3.34 -21.72 10.59
CA TYR A 348 -3.27 -20.96 9.32
C TYR A 348 -2.45 -19.67 9.40
N TYR A 349 -2.21 -19.14 10.61
CA TYR A 349 -1.50 -17.87 10.85
C TYR A 349 -0.42 -17.99 11.93
N GLY A 350 -0.05 -19.21 12.33
CA GLY A 350 0.90 -19.45 13.42
C GLY A 350 2.27 -18.79 13.25
N GLU A 351 2.78 -18.68 12.02
CA GLU A 351 4.05 -18.00 11.72
C GLU A 351 4.00 -16.48 12.01
N GLY A 352 2.81 -15.88 11.89
CA GLY A 352 2.56 -14.47 12.19
C GLY A 352 2.26 -14.20 13.67
N MET A 353 2.16 -15.23 14.50
CA MET A 353 1.97 -15.09 15.95
C MET A 353 3.32 -15.10 16.68
N PHE A 354 3.39 -14.38 17.80
CA PHE A 354 4.55 -14.50 18.69
C PHE A 354 4.69 -15.95 19.21
N PRO A 355 5.92 -16.40 19.48
CA PRO A 355 6.18 -17.71 20.09
C PRO A 355 5.40 -17.90 21.39
N PRO A 356 5.10 -19.16 21.77
CA PRO A 356 4.41 -19.44 23.01
C PRO A 356 5.28 -19.09 24.22
N LEU A 357 4.59 -18.68 25.29
CA LEU A 357 5.12 -18.50 26.63
C LEU A 357 4.73 -19.74 27.43
N ASP A 358 5.73 -20.46 27.94
CA ASP A 358 5.49 -21.59 28.85
C ASP A 358 5.09 -21.05 30.23
N VAL A 359 3.85 -21.34 30.63
CA VAL A 359 3.30 -21.02 31.95
C VAL A 359 2.82 -22.31 32.59
N ASP A 360 3.57 -22.81 33.57
CA ASP A 360 3.29 -24.05 34.31
C ASP A 360 3.13 -25.29 33.40
N GLY A 361 3.93 -25.40 32.34
CA GLY A 361 3.88 -26.50 31.37
C GLY A 361 2.73 -26.39 30.37
N MET A 362 2.11 -25.21 30.25
CA MET A 362 1.04 -24.92 29.30
C MET A 362 1.48 -23.78 28.38
N ASP A 363 1.27 -23.94 27.09
CA ASP A 363 1.57 -22.90 26.11
C ASP A 363 0.50 -21.80 26.14
N TYR A 364 0.93 -20.57 26.42
CA TYR A 364 0.15 -19.35 26.26
C TYR A 364 0.70 -18.51 25.12
N ARG A 365 -0.15 -17.76 24.42
CA ARG A 365 0.27 -16.86 23.35
C ARG A 365 -0.36 -15.49 23.50
N LEU A 366 0.40 -14.48 23.07
CA LEU A 366 -0.15 -13.16 22.81
C LEU A 366 -1.16 -13.25 21.67
N LYS A 367 -2.32 -12.58 21.82
CA LYS A 367 -3.35 -12.57 20.77
C LYS A 367 -2.87 -11.79 19.54
N ALA A 368 -3.03 -12.37 18.36
CA ALA A 368 -2.80 -11.69 17.09
C ALA A 368 -4.07 -11.04 16.51
N MET A 369 -5.24 -11.44 17.02
CA MET A 369 -6.58 -10.99 16.62
C MET A 369 -7.55 -11.10 17.82
N ASN A 370 -8.63 -10.30 17.85
CA ASN A 370 -9.58 -10.29 18.97
C ASN A 370 -10.75 -11.28 18.82
N CYS A 371 -11.06 -11.69 17.58
CA CYS A 371 -12.20 -12.56 17.25
C CYS A 371 -12.37 -13.80 18.15
N PRO A 372 -11.32 -14.57 18.54
CA PRO A 372 -11.51 -15.76 19.34
C PRO A 372 -12.14 -15.46 20.71
N MET A 373 -11.83 -14.30 21.28
CA MET A 373 -12.31 -13.90 22.61
C MET A 373 -13.73 -13.32 22.54
N HIS A 374 -14.06 -12.61 21.46
CA HIS A 374 -15.42 -12.11 21.23
C HIS A 374 -16.40 -13.28 21.01
N ASN A 375 -15.96 -14.37 20.37
CA ASN A 375 -16.74 -15.60 20.25
C ASN A 375 -17.06 -16.23 21.62
N LEU A 376 -16.13 -16.16 22.57
CA LEU A 376 -16.38 -16.62 23.95
C LEU A 376 -17.42 -15.74 24.66
N ILE A 377 -17.44 -14.43 24.39
CA ILE A 377 -18.47 -13.53 24.91
C ILE A 377 -19.84 -13.89 24.32
N PHE A 378 -19.92 -14.11 23.00
CA PHE A 378 -21.16 -14.57 22.35
C PHE A 378 -21.66 -15.87 23.00
N ARG A 379 -20.80 -16.87 23.10
CA ARG A 379 -21.10 -18.23 23.60
C ARG A 379 -21.33 -18.31 25.12
N SER A 380 -21.04 -17.26 25.89
CA SER A 380 -21.16 -17.26 27.35
C SER A 380 -22.58 -17.53 27.86
N ARG A 381 -23.60 -17.29 27.03
CA ARG A 381 -25.00 -17.61 27.30
C ARG A 381 -25.76 -17.91 26.01
N GLN A 382 -26.94 -18.50 26.15
CA GLN A 382 -27.86 -18.67 25.03
C GLN A 382 -28.28 -17.30 24.45
N ARG A 383 -28.37 -17.24 23.12
CA ARG A 383 -28.78 -16.05 22.34
C ARG A 383 -30.12 -16.31 21.65
N SER A 384 -30.98 -15.31 21.58
CA SER A 384 -32.23 -15.31 20.82
C SER A 384 -32.03 -14.53 19.51
N TYR A 385 -32.73 -14.92 18.44
CA TYR A 385 -32.74 -14.14 17.18
C TYR A 385 -33.14 -12.66 17.38
N ARG A 386 -33.90 -12.36 18.45
CA ARG A 386 -34.32 -10.99 18.80
C ARG A 386 -33.19 -10.11 19.33
N GLU A 387 -32.07 -10.71 19.73
CA GLU A 387 -30.87 -10.01 20.16
C GLU A 387 -29.93 -9.71 19.00
N LEU A 388 -30.21 -10.23 17.80
CA LEU A 388 -29.42 -9.99 16.59
C LEU A 388 -30.04 -8.82 15.79
N PRO A 389 -29.22 -7.89 15.25
CA PRO A 389 -27.75 -7.90 15.23
C PRO A 389 -27.13 -7.57 16.60
N LEU A 390 -26.19 -8.42 17.05
CA LEU A 390 -25.36 -8.16 18.23
C LEU A 390 -23.99 -7.66 17.78
N ARG A 391 -23.57 -6.49 18.24
CA ARG A 391 -22.32 -5.87 17.81
C ARG A 391 -21.38 -5.69 18.99
N LEU A 392 -20.23 -6.36 18.98
CA LEU A 392 -19.21 -6.21 20.01
C LEU A 392 -18.07 -5.36 19.48
N PHE A 393 -17.54 -4.46 20.31
CA PHE A 393 -16.41 -3.58 19.94
C PHE A 393 -15.39 -3.46 21.08
N GLU A 394 -14.11 -3.43 20.75
CA GLU A 394 -13.01 -3.26 21.69
C GLU A 394 -11.85 -2.49 21.05
N PHE A 395 -11.09 -1.72 21.85
CA PHE A 395 -9.74 -1.29 21.48
C PHE A 395 -8.74 -2.42 21.68
N GLY A 396 -8.88 -3.46 20.87
CA GLY A 396 -8.20 -4.72 21.04
C GLY A 396 -6.72 -4.60 20.70
N HIS A 397 -5.86 -4.62 21.72
CA HIS A 397 -4.42 -4.61 21.54
C HIS A 397 -3.93 -6.00 21.15
N VAL A 398 -3.35 -6.10 19.97
CA VAL A 398 -2.89 -7.35 19.38
C VAL A 398 -1.40 -7.28 19.04
N TYR A 399 -0.79 -8.45 18.90
CA TYR A 399 0.63 -8.60 18.66
C TYR A 399 0.89 -9.54 17.50
N ARG A 400 1.59 -9.04 16.48
CA ARG A 400 1.97 -9.81 15.28
C ARG A 400 3.50 -9.89 15.17
N HIS A 401 3.99 -11.09 14.89
CA HIS A 401 5.41 -11.38 14.75
C HIS A 401 5.91 -10.97 13.35
N GLU A 402 5.81 -9.68 13.06
CA GLU A 402 6.33 -9.10 11.81
C GLU A 402 7.86 -9.24 11.77
N LYS A 403 8.38 -9.68 10.62
CA LYS A 403 9.83 -9.77 10.39
C LYS A 403 10.47 -8.38 10.56
N SER A 404 11.66 -8.31 11.14
CA SER A 404 12.31 -7.02 11.43
C SER A 404 12.49 -6.13 10.19
N GLY A 405 12.77 -6.75 9.03
CA GLY A 405 12.95 -6.02 7.76
C GLY A 405 11.67 -5.41 7.16
N VAL A 406 10.48 -5.76 7.66
CA VAL A 406 9.21 -5.22 7.16
C VAL A 406 8.56 -4.18 8.08
N VAL A 407 9.06 -4.03 9.31
CA VAL A 407 8.57 -3.01 10.24
C VAL A 407 8.88 -1.62 9.69
N HIS A 408 7.90 -0.73 9.68
CA HIS A 408 8.04 0.61 9.10
C HIS A 408 7.22 1.64 9.87
N GLY A 409 7.91 2.45 10.69
CA GLY A 409 7.30 3.52 11.47
C GLY A 409 6.00 3.06 12.17
N LEU A 410 4.93 3.84 12.04
CA LEU A 410 3.60 3.49 12.54
C LEU A 410 2.76 2.68 11.54
N THR A 411 3.13 2.64 10.26
CA THR A 411 2.31 1.98 9.23
C THR A 411 2.45 0.46 9.25
N ARG A 412 3.54 -0.07 9.82
CA ARG A 412 3.71 -1.52 10.06
C ARG A 412 4.48 -1.77 11.36
N VAL A 413 3.75 -2.21 12.39
CA VAL A 413 4.21 -2.39 13.76
C VAL A 413 3.89 -3.80 14.28
N ARG A 414 4.54 -4.21 15.38
CA ARG A 414 4.34 -5.51 16.02
C ARG A 414 3.28 -5.50 17.10
N GLY A 415 3.13 -4.38 17.80
CA GLY A 415 2.10 -4.18 18.83
C GLY A 415 1.26 -2.97 18.48
N PHE A 416 -0.06 -3.15 18.44
CA PHE A 416 -0.99 -2.11 18.01
C PHE A 416 -2.38 -2.34 18.57
N ALA A 417 -3.16 -1.26 18.65
CA ALA A 417 -4.56 -1.30 19.02
C ALA A 417 -5.43 -1.19 17.77
N GLN A 418 -6.37 -2.11 17.62
CA GLN A 418 -7.39 -2.01 16.59
C GLN A 418 -8.72 -1.56 17.20
N ASP A 419 -9.46 -0.74 16.48
CA ASP A 419 -10.86 -0.43 16.77
C ASP A 419 -11.77 -1.58 16.28
N ASP A 420 -11.42 -2.78 16.73
CA ASP A 420 -11.91 -4.04 16.19
C ASP A 420 -13.33 -4.35 16.69
N SER A 421 -14.14 -4.92 15.82
CA SER A 421 -15.52 -5.23 16.12
C SER A 421 -16.04 -6.45 15.37
N HIS A 422 -16.98 -7.13 16.01
CA HIS A 422 -17.56 -8.36 15.53
C HIS A 422 -19.08 -8.28 15.67
N SER A 423 -19.76 -8.23 14.53
CA SER A 423 -21.22 -8.28 14.46
C SER A 423 -21.67 -9.72 14.24
N TYR A 424 -22.65 -10.17 15.03
CA TYR A 424 -23.31 -11.47 14.88
C TYR A 424 -24.72 -11.23 14.39
N VAL A 425 -25.05 -11.82 13.25
CA VAL A 425 -26.30 -11.56 12.54
C VAL A 425 -26.89 -12.86 12.01
N THR A 426 -28.18 -12.86 11.67
CA THR A 426 -28.74 -13.96 10.85
C THR A 426 -28.26 -13.82 9.40
N PRO A 427 -28.26 -14.89 8.59
CA PRO A 427 -27.92 -14.81 7.17
C PRO A 427 -28.71 -13.73 6.41
N GLU A 428 -30.00 -13.56 6.74
CA GLU A 428 -30.89 -12.57 6.11
C GLU A 428 -30.55 -11.13 6.53
N GLN A 429 -29.95 -10.94 7.71
CA GLN A 429 -29.53 -9.64 8.22
C GLN A 429 -28.16 -9.20 7.67
N ALA A 430 -27.34 -10.14 7.17
CA ALA A 430 -25.95 -9.86 6.79
C ALA A 430 -25.78 -8.74 5.74
N PRO A 431 -26.57 -8.66 4.65
CA PRO A 431 -26.42 -7.56 3.68
C PRO A 431 -26.66 -6.17 4.31
N ALA A 432 -27.70 -6.05 5.15
CA ALA A 432 -28.02 -4.79 5.81
C ALA A 432 -26.96 -4.38 6.84
N GLU A 433 -26.37 -5.35 7.55
CA GLU A 433 -25.29 -5.08 8.50
C GLU A 433 -24.00 -4.65 7.79
N ILE A 434 -23.61 -5.31 6.69
CA ILE A 434 -22.43 -4.92 5.90
C ILE A 434 -22.60 -3.51 5.35
N LYS A 435 -23.79 -3.17 4.85
CA LYS A 435 -24.11 -1.81 4.40
C LYS A 435 -23.97 -0.80 5.54
N HIS A 436 -24.54 -1.09 6.71
CA HIS A 436 -24.42 -0.23 7.89
C HIS A 436 -22.96 0.00 8.29
N LEU A 437 -22.15 -1.06 8.28
CA LEU A 437 -20.72 -0.97 8.58
C LEU A 437 -19.95 -0.15 7.54
N LEU A 438 -20.28 -0.29 6.25
CA LEU A 438 -19.68 0.49 5.17
C LEU A 438 -20.01 1.98 5.33
N ASP A 439 -21.28 2.32 5.57
CA ASP A 439 -21.71 3.70 5.80
C ASP A 439 -21.02 4.32 7.02
N PHE A 440 -20.86 3.55 8.11
CA PHE A 440 -20.12 3.98 9.29
C PHE A 440 -18.65 4.25 8.92
N VAL A 441 -17.95 3.31 8.29
CA VAL A 441 -16.56 3.49 7.85
C VAL A 441 -16.39 4.76 7.02
N LEU A 442 -17.21 4.93 5.98
CA LEU A 442 -17.10 6.08 5.07
C LEU A 442 -17.38 7.41 5.79
N GLY A 443 -18.39 7.46 6.65
CA GLY A 443 -18.69 8.65 7.44
C GLY A 443 -17.58 9.01 8.43
N LEU A 444 -17.00 8.00 9.09
CA LEU A 444 -15.88 8.17 10.01
C LEU A 444 -14.63 8.66 9.27
N LEU A 445 -14.26 8.09 8.13
CA LEU A 445 -13.08 8.53 7.37
C LEU A 445 -13.24 9.97 6.84
N LYS A 446 -14.45 10.36 6.41
CA LYS A 446 -14.79 11.74 6.01
C LYS A 446 -14.59 12.75 7.13
N ASP A 447 -14.96 12.40 8.36
CA ASP A 447 -14.75 13.26 9.53
C ASP A 447 -13.26 13.52 9.82
N PHE A 448 -12.37 12.64 9.32
CA PHE A 448 -10.92 12.77 9.38
C PHE A 448 -10.30 13.35 8.10
N GLY A 449 -11.12 13.90 7.19
CA GLY A 449 -10.66 14.60 5.98
C GLY A 449 -10.29 13.70 4.80
N LEU A 450 -10.66 12.41 4.83
CA LEU A 450 -10.51 11.50 3.69
C LEU A 450 -11.86 11.38 2.97
N ASP A 451 -11.94 11.72 1.69
CA ASP A 451 -13.21 11.77 0.94
C ASP A 451 -13.20 11.07 -0.43
N ASP A 452 -12.02 10.71 -0.94
CA ASP A 452 -11.85 9.92 -2.17
C ASP A 452 -11.65 8.44 -1.85
N PHE A 453 -12.69 7.65 -2.13
CA PHE A 453 -12.73 6.22 -1.82
C PHE A 453 -12.99 5.35 -3.05
N TYR A 454 -12.41 4.16 -3.03
CA TYR A 454 -12.86 3.03 -3.84
C TYR A 454 -12.83 1.74 -2.99
N LEU A 455 -13.46 0.69 -3.50
CA LEU A 455 -13.58 -0.59 -2.81
C LEU A 455 -12.79 -1.67 -3.53
N GLU A 456 -12.17 -2.55 -2.76
CA GLU A 456 -11.60 -3.80 -3.27
C GLU A 456 -12.38 -4.99 -2.72
N LEU A 457 -12.84 -5.87 -3.61
CA LEU A 457 -13.48 -7.13 -3.25
C LEU A 457 -12.43 -8.24 -3.29
N SER A 458 -11.98 -8.66 -2.11
CA SER A 458 -11.02 -9.75 -2.01
C SER A 458 -11.72 -11.11 -1.95
N THR A 459 -11.42 -11.97 -2.92
CA THR A 459 -12.01 -13.31 -3.08
C THR A 459 -10.96 -14.41 -2.87
N ARG A 460 -11.39 -15.68 -2.80
CA ARG A 460 -10.46 -16.81 -2.75
C ARG A 460 -9.74 -16.99 -4.08
N ASP A 461 -8.55 -17.58 -3.99
CA ASP A 461 -7.76 -18.00 -5.14
C ASP A 461 -7.69 -19.54 -5.09
N ASP A 462 -8.39 -20.18 -6.03
CA ASP A 462 -8.57 -21.63 -6.08
C ASP A 462 -7.23 -22.39 -6.31
N SER A 463 -6.15 -21.68 -6.65
CA SER A 463 -4.81 -22.26 -6.75
C SER A 463 -4.10 -22.45 -5.40
N LYS A 464 -4.69 -21.98 -4.29
CA LYS A 464 -4.07 -22.00 -2.95
C LYS A 464 -4.85 -22.84 -1.96
N ASP A 465 -4.16 -23.78 -1.29
CA ASP A 465 -4.75 -24.70 -0.30
C ASP A 465 -5.08 -24.07 1.08
N LYS A 466 -5.07 -22.73 1.19
CA LYS A 466 -5.28 -22.04 2.48
C LYS A 466 -6.75 -21.78 2.84
N PHE A 467 -7.66 -21.82 1.87
CA PHE A 467 -9.05 -21.41 2.06
C PHE A 467 -9.92 -22.55 2.61
N ILE A 468 -10.83 -22.22 3.53
CA ILE A 468 -11.73 -23.19 4.18
C ILE A 468 -13.20 -22.79 3.96
N GLY A 469 -14.10 -23.74 4.19
CA GLY A 469 -15.54 -23.59 3.89
C GLY A 469 -15.94 -24.27 2.58
N SER A 470 -17.23 -24.41 2.36
CA SER A 470 -17.77 -24.98 1.12
C SER A 470 -17.78 -23.96 -0.02
N ASP A 471 -17.89 -24.44 -1.26
CA ASP A 471 -18.07 -23.56 -2.43
C ASP A 471 -19.36 -22.72 -2.32
N GLU A 472 -20.38 -23.26 -1.69
CA GLU A 472 -21.64 -22.56 -1.43
C GLU A 472 -21.44 -21.41 -0.43
N ASP A 473 -20.71 -21.63 0.66
CA ASP A 473 -20.39 -20.58 1.65
C ASP A 473 -19.66 -19.40 0.99
N TRP A 474 -18.65 -19.72 0.16
CA TRP A 474 -17.89 -18.72 -0.57
C TRP A 474 -18.75 -17.97 -1.59
N ALA A 475 -19.60 -18.67 -2.34
CA ALA A 475 -20.48 -18.05 -3.33
C ALA A 475 -21.47 -17.09 -2.66
N ILE A 476 -22.11 -17.51 -1.57
CA ILE A 476 -23.06 -16.67 -0.81
C ILE A 476 -22.36 -15.45 -0.22
N ALA A 477 -21.27 -15.66 0.52
CA ALA A 477 -20.56 -14.57 1.19
C ALA A 477 -19.99 -13.55 0.19
N THR A 478 -19.43 -14.02 -0.92
CA THR A 478 -18.89 -13.14 -1.97
C THR A 478 -20.00 -12.35 -2.63
N LYS A 479 -21.14 -13.00 -2.93
CA LYS A 479 -22.27 -12.32 -3.57
C LYS A 479 -22.87 -11.23 -2.69
N VAL A 480 -23.04 -11.50 -1.39
CA VAL A 480 -23.51 -10.50 -0.43
C VAL A 480 -22.60 -9.26 -0.40
N LEU A 481 -21.28 -9.47 -0.38
CA LEU A 481 -20.32 -8.37 -0.38
C LEU A 481 -20.34 -7.61 -1.71
N GLU A 482 -20.33 -8.32 -2.84
CA GLU A 482 -20.39 -7.73 -4.19
C GLU A 482 -21.63 -6.85 -4.38
N ASP A 483 -22.81 -7.34 -3.97
CA ASP A 483 -24.07 -6.61 -4.10
C ASP A 483 -24.05 -5.33 -3.26
N VAL A 484 -23.63 -5.41 -1.99
CA VAL A 484 -23.53 -4.24 -1.12
C VAL A 484 -22.50 -3.22 -1.62
N ALA A 485 -21.35 -3.70 -2.11
CA ALA A 485 -20.31 -2.83 -2.68
C ALA A 485 -20.80 -2.12 -3.94
N THR A 486 -21.48 -2.84 -4.85
CA THR A 486 -22.05 -2.27 -6.07
C THR A 486 -23.14 -1.25 -5.77
N ASP A 487 -24.03 -1.55 -4.82
CA ASP A 487 -25.11 -0.66 -4.39
C ASP A 487 -24.60 0.63 -3.72
N SER A 488 -23.36 0.65 -3.22
CA SER A 488 -22.73 1.85 -2.65
C SER A 488 -22.45 2.93 -3.69
N GLY A 489 -22.35 2.57 -4.98
CA GLY A 489 -21.97 3.44 -6.08
C GLY A 489 -20.48 3.80 -6.14
N LEU A 490 -19.66 3.21 -5.27
CA LEU A 490 -18.20 3.33 -5.32
C LEU A 490 -17.62 2.40 -6.40
N GLU A 491 -16.48 2.78 -6.95
CA GLU A 491 -15.69 1.90 -7.83
C GLU A 491 -15.33 0.62 -7.08
N LEU A 492 -15.57 -0.54 -7.70
CA LEU A 492 -15.28 -1.86 -7.14
C LEU A 492 -14.23 -2.56 -7.98
N VAL A 493 -13.07 -2.80 -7.36
CA VAL A 493 -11.92 -3.44 -7.99
C VAL A 493 -11.79 -4.89 -7.47
N PRO A 494 -11.59 -5.89 -8.34
CA PRO A 494 -11.37 -7.27 -7.91
C PRO A 494 -9.96 -7.46 -7.30
N ASP A 495 -9.88 -8.19 -6.18
CA ASP A 495 -8.63 -8.56 -5.50
C ASP A 495 -8.55 -10.09 -5.25
N PRO A 496 -8.39 -10.89 -6.32
CA PRO A 496 -8.36 -12.35 -6.21
C PRO A 496 -7.19 -12.83 -5.36
N GLY A 497 -7.48 -13.67 -4.36
CA GLY A 497 -6.49 -14.23 -3.43
C GLY A 497 -6.20 -13.38 -2.19
N GLY A 498 -6.71 -12.14 -2.14
CA GLY A 498 -6.56 -11.22 -1.00
C GLY A 498 -7.49 -11.51 0.19
N ALA A 499 -8.43 -12.47 0.04
CA ALA A 499 -9.34 -12.88 1.11
C ALA A 499 -8.57 -13.51 2.30
N ALA A 500 -9.19 -13.47 3.50
CA ALA A 500 -8.69 -14.29 4.59
C ALA A 500 -9.03 -15.76 4.34
N TYR A 501 -8.37 -16.66 5.06
CA TYR A 501 -8.59 -18.10 4.92
C TYR A 501 -10.06 -18.49 5.17
N TYR A 502 -10.77 -17.74 6.02
CA TYR A 502 -12.12 -18.03 6.51
C TYR A 502 -13.26 -17.28 5.80
N GLY A 503 -12.96 -16.46 4.78
CA GLY A 503 -14.01 -15.81 3.99
C GLY A 503 -13.58 -14.52 3.26
N PRO A 504 -14.45 -14.04 2.35
CA PRO A 504 -14.21 -12.86 1.52
C PRO A 504 -14.34 -11.56 2.33
N LYS A 505 -13.79 -10.47 1.80
CA LYS A 505 -13.85 -9.15 2.44
C LYS A 505 -13.98 -8.02 1.42
N ILE A 506 -14.57 -6.92 1.86
CA ILE A 506 -14.45 -5.62 1.21
C ILE A 506 -13.41 -4.82 1.97
N SER A 507 -12.45 -4.25 1.25
CA SER A 507 -11.51 -3.28 1.79
C SER A 507 -11.84 -1.88 1.29
N VAL A 508 -11.90 -0.90 2.19
CA VAL A 508 -12.06 0.51 1.83
C VAL A 508 -10.68 1.10 1.59
N GLN A 509 -10.46 1.57 0.36
CA GLN A 509 -9.24 2.22 -0.06
C GLN A 509 -9.49 3.72 -0.09
N ALA A 510 -8.58 4.52 0.49
CA ALA A 510 -8.66 5.97 0.49
C ALA A 510 -7.43 6.57 -0.20
N ARG A 511 -7.63 7.55 -1.08
CA ARG A 511 -6.53 8.34 -1.66
C ARG A 511 -6.22 9.52 -0.75
N ASP A 512 -4.94 9.71 -0.41
CA ASP A 512 -4.49 10.84 0.40
C ASP A 512 -4.33 12.14 -0.42
N ALA A 513 -3.92 13.22 0.24
CA ALA A 513 -3.79 14.55 -0.36
C ALA A 513 -2.78 14.65 -1.52
N ILE A 514 -1.94 13.63 -1.75
CA ILE A 514 -1.01 13.55 -2.89
C ILE A 514 -1.32 12.37 -3.82
N GLY A 515 -2.50 11.77 -3.68
CA GLY A 515 -3.00 10.70 -4.55
C GLY A 515 -2.46 9.31 -4.22
N ARG A 516 -1.81 9.10 -3.07
CA ARG A 516 -1.40 7.75 -2.66
C ARG A 516 -2.58 7.00 -2.07
N THR A 517 -2.73 5.75 -2.47
CA THR A 517 -3.77 4.88 -1.92
C THR A 517 -3.32 4.25 -0.61
N TRP A 518 -4.22 4.26 0.35
CA TRP A 518 -4.10 3.54 1.60
C TRP A 518 -5.32 2.65 1.83
N GLN A 519 -5.09 1.37 2.10
CA GLN A 519 -6.15 0.50 2.62
C GLN A 519 -6.50 0.94 4.04
N MET A 520 -7.71 1.44 4.29
CA MET A 520 -8.10 1.97 5.60
C MET A 520 -8.77 0.92 6.45
N SER A 521 -9.84 0.36 5.92
CA SER A 521 -10.81 -0.42 6.70
C SER A 521 -11.13 -1.70 5.98
N THR A 522 -11.62 -2.68 6.73
CA THR A 522 -12.04 -3.97 6.16
C THR A 522 -13.36 -4.39 6.78
N ILE A 523 -14.27 -4.91 5.95
CA ILE A 523 -15.50 -5.57 6.37
C ILE A 523 -15.44 -6.98 5.80
N GLN A 524 -15.45 -7.98 6.67
CA GLN A 524 -15.19 -9.36 6.29
C GLN A 524 -16.28 -10.29 6.79
N TYR A 525 -16.76 -11.13 5.88
CA TYR A 525 -17.76 -12.15 6.15
C TYR A 525 -17.07 -13.44 6.61
N ASP A 526 -17.34 -13.91 7.83
CA ASP A 526 -16.79 -15.15 8.39
C ASP A 526 -17.91 -16.18 8.66
N PHE A 527 -17.91 -17.23 7.86
CA PHE A 527 -18.78 -18.40 8.03
C PHE A 527 -18.10 -19.55 8.79
N ASN A 528 -16.78 -19.45 9.04
CA ASN A 528 -15.99 -20.51 9.64
C ASN A 528 -15.90 -20.42 11.17
N GLN A 529 -15.58 -19.28 11.78
CA GLN A 529 -15.46 -19.22 13.25
C GLN A 529 -16.75 -19.59 13.99
N PRO A 530 -17.95 -19.21 13.49
CA PRO A 530 -19.21 -19.67 14.05
C PRO A 530 -19.47 -21.18 13.92
N SER A 531 -18.78 -21.87 13.01
CA SER A 531 -19.06 -23.27 12.65
C SER A 531 -18.96 -24.28 13.81
N THR A 532 -19.64 -25.41 13.62
CA THR A 532 -19.65 -26.55 14.56
C THR A 532 -18.25 -27.08 14.87
N ASP A 533 -17.33 -27.02 13.90
CA ASP A 533 -15.96 -27.52 14.02
C ASP A 533 -15.02 -26.52 14.73
N ARG A 534 -15.52 -25.32 15.04
CA ARG A 534 -14.76 -24.22 15.69
C ARG A 534 -15.38 -23.87 17.03
N PHE A 535 -16.12 -22.76 17.11
CA PHE A 535 -16.71 -22.31 18.37
C PHE A 535 -18.11 -22.87 18.62
N ASN A 536 -18.76 -23.45 17.61
CA ASN A 536 -20.14 -23.92 17.64
C ASN A 536 -21.09 -22.84 18.21
N LEU A 537 -21.13 -21.70 17.52
CA LEU A 537 -21.96 -20.56 17.95
C LEU A 537 -23.40 -20.80 17.50
N GLU A 538 -24.34 -20.63 18.42
CA GLU A 538 -25.77 -20.89 18.17
C GLU A 538 -26.65 -19.76 18.72
N TYR A 539 -27.73 -19.44 18.00
CA TYR A 539 -28.86 -18.66 18.50
C TYR A 539 -30.17 -19.45 18.34
N VAL A 540 -31.20 -19.09 19.11
CA VAL A 540 -32.55 -19.65 19.01
C VAL A 540 -33.37 -18.83 18.02
N ALA A 541 -33.75 -19.46 16.91
CA ALA A 541 -34.56 -18.88 15.83
C ALA A 541 -36.04 -18.72 16.23
N PRO A 542 -36.87 -17.99 15.44
CA PRO A 542 -38.28 -17.77 15.75
C PRO A 542 -39.12 -19.05 15.92
N ASP A 543 -38.74 -20.13 15.23
CA ASP A 543 -39.37 -21.45 15.29
C ASP A 543 -38.87 -22.32 16.46
N GLY A 544 -37.93 -21.80 17.27
CA GLY A 544 -37.31 -22.51 18.38
C GLY A 544 -36.13 -23.41 17.97
N SER A 545 -35.80 -23.50 16.68
CA SER A 545 -34.61 -24.21 16.22
C SER A 545 -33.34 -23.48 16.64
N LYS A 546 -32.25 -24.22 16.79
CA LYS A 546 -30.92 -23.63 16.97
C LYS A 546 -30.28 -23.42 15.61
N GLN A 547 -29.80 -22.22 15.37
CA GLN A 547 -29.20 -21.80 14.10
C GLN A 547 -27.83 -21.17 14.35
N GLN A 548 -26.95 -21.28 13.37
CA GLN A 548 -25.63 -20.66 13.41
C GLN A 548 -25.71 -19.19 12.96
N PRO A 549 -25.11 -18.24 13.69
CA PRO A 549 -25.04 -16.86 13.22
C PRO A 549 -23.96 -16.70 12.14
N VAL A 550 -24.10 -15.67 11.33
CA VAL A 550 -23.02 -15.11 10.51
C VAL A 550 -22.22 -14.15 11.38
N MET A 551 -20.90 -14.21 11.28
CA MET A 551 -19.98 -13.26 11.93
C MET A 551 -19.42 -12.30 10.89
N ILE A 552 -19.48 -11.00 11.18
CA ILE A 552 -18.89 -9.96 10.34
C ILE A 552 -17.81 -9.26 11.15
N HIS A 553 -16.57 -9.36 10.67
CA HIS A 553 -15.44 -8.61 11.24
C HIS A 553 -15.40 -7.23 10.63
N SER A 554 -15.16 -6.21 11.44
CA SER A 554 -14.82 -4.89 10.91
C SER A 554 -13.91 -4.11 11.84
N ALA A 555 -12.99 -3.36 11.23
CA ALA A 555 -12.19 -2.32 11.86
C ALA A 555 -12.34 -1.05 11.02
N LYS A 556 -12.59 0.10 11.65
CA LYS A 556 -12.95 1.33 10.92
C LYS A 556 -11.69 2.13 10.62
N PHE A 557 -10.78 2.29 11.57
CA PHE A 557 -9.43 2.81 11.30
C PHE A 557 -8.44 1.72 10.87
N GLY A 558 -8.74 0.45 11.18
CA GLY A 558 -7.77 -0.61 11.12
C GLY A 558 -6.99 -0.68 12.44
N SER A 559 -5.75 -0.19 12.46
CA SER A 559 -5.01 0.03 13.71
C SER A 559 -4.84 1.52 13.96
N ILE A 560 -4.96 1.94 15.22
CA ILE A 560 -4.80 3.33 15.66
C ILE A 560 -3.41 3.87 15.26
N GLU A 561 -2.37 3.07 15.42
CA GLU A 561 -0.99 3.41 15.05
C GLU A 561 -0.90 3.74 13.56
N ARG A 562 -1.32 2.80 12.69
CA ARG A 562 -1.29 2.99 11.24
C ARG A 562 -2.11 4.20 10.80
N PHE A 563 -3.33 4.35 11.33
CA PHE A 563 -4.18 5.47 10.96
C PHE A 563 -3.57 6.81 11.40
N LEU A 564 -2.97 6.90 12.59
CA LEU A 564 -2.23 8.09 13.01
C LEU A 564 -1.07 8.38 12.05
N GLY A 565 -0.31 7.35 11.65
CA GLY A 565 0.72 7.47 10.62
C GLY A 565 0.18 8.11 9.34
N VAL A 566 -0.93 7.58 8.80
CA VAL A 566 -1.59 8.13 7.61
C VAL A 566 -2.05 9.56 7.81
N LEU A 567 -2.65 9.91 8.95
CA LEU A 567 -3.09 11.28 9.26
C LEU A 567 -1.92 12.27 9.30
N VAL A 568 -0.77 11.87 9.86
CA VAL A 568 0.45 12.70 9.87
C VAL A 568 0.85 13.03 8.43
N GLU A 569 0.83 12.05 7.52
CA GLU A 569 1.24 12.28 6.13
C GLU A 569 0.19 13.05 5.31
N HIS A 570 -1.09 12.69 5.47
CA HIS A 570 -2.21 13.33 4.83
C HIS A 570 -2.22 14.84 5.12
N TYR A 571 -2.04 15.22 6.38
CA TYR A 571 -1.98 16.63 6.79
C TYR A 571 -0.58 17.25 6.73
N ALA A 572 0.46 16.52 6.35
CA ALA A 572 1.85 16.96 6.47
C ALA A 572 2.17 17.49 7.90
N GLY A 573 1.60 16.87 8.93
CA GLY A 573 1.68 17.27 10.35
C GLY A 573 0.85 18.49 10.73
N ALA A 574 0.15 19.11 9.79
CA ALA A 574 -0.67 20.31 9.97
C ALA A 574 -2.13 19.90 10.31
N PHE A 575 -2.32 19.25 11.45
CA PHE A 575 -3.62 18.72 11.87
C PHE A 575 -4.73 19.78 11.93
N PRO A 576 -6.00 19.39 11.68
CA PRO A 576 -7.13 20.28 11.93
C PRO A 576 -7.23 20.58 13.42
N PRO A 577 -7.86 21.70 13.83
CA PRO A 577 -7.88 22.14 15.23
C PRO A 577 -8.34 21.06 16.20
N TRP A 578 -9.37 20.28 15.85
CA TRP A 578 -9.90 19.27 16.75
C TRP A 578 -8.91 18.13 17.07
N LEU A 579 -7.95 17.83 16.16
CA LEU A 579 -6.89 16.84 16.38
C LEU A 579 -5.57 17.45 16.87
N ALA A 580 -5.32 18.73 16.60
CA ALA A 580 -4.04 19.36 16.89
C ALA A 580 -3.65 19.21 18.38
N PRO A 581 -2.43 18.73 18.71
CA PRO A 581 -2.03 18.50 20.09
C PRO A 581 -2.04 19.78 20.93
N VAL A 582 -1.58 20.87 20.32
CA VAL A 582 -1.74 22.24 20.80
C VAL A 582 -2.65 22.95 19.80
N GLN A 583 -3.81 23.42 20.25
CA GLN A 583 -4.75 24.14 19.39
C GLN A 583 -4.40 25.62 19.34
N VAL A 584 -4.01 26.17 20.49
CA VAL A 584 -3.67 27.57 20.66
C VAL A 584 -2.31 27.70 21.34
N GLN A 585 -1.39 28.43 20.73
CA GLN A 585 -0.17 28.92 21.36
C GLN A 585 -0.36 30.39 21.76
N ALA A 586 -0.44 30.67 23.04
CA ALA A 586 -0.47 32.02 23.57
C ALA A 586 0.96 32.56 23.72
N ILE A 587 1.23 33.75 23.16
CA ILE A 587 2.56 34.36 23.06
C ILE A 587 2.49 35.80 23.62
N PRO A 588 3.05 36.06 24.80
CA PRO A 588 3.11 37.42 25.33
C PRO A 588 4.12 38.26 24.54
N VAL A 589 3.79 39.52 24.26
CA VAL A 589 4.72 40.48 23.63
C VAL A 589 5.92 40.77 24.54
N ALA A 590 5.71 40.71 25.86
CA ALA A 590 6.71 40.83 26.92
C ALA A 590 6.22 40.09 28.18
N ASP A 591 7.14 39.65 29.04
CA ASP A 591 6.85 38.80 30.20
C ASP A 591 5.77 39.37 31.15
N THR A 592 5.66 40.70 31.22
CA THR A 592 4.62 41.39 32.00
C THR A 592 3.19 41.06 31.56
N PHE A 593 2.98 40.50 30.37
CA PHE A 593 1.67 40.09 29.86
C PHE A 593 1.42 38.58 29.97
N ALA A 594 2.34 37.81 30.55
CA ALA A 594 2.18 36.37 30.69
C ALA A 594 0.97 36.01 31.56
N ASP A 595 0.79 36.66 32.72
CA ASP A 595 -0.35 36.41 33.63
C ASP A 595 -1.69 36.62 32.92
N TYR A 596 -1.81 37.66 32.09
CA TYR A 596 -3.00 37.90 31.29
C TYR A 596 -3.30 36.76 30.32
N LEU A 597 -2.28 36.25 29.63
CA LEU A 597 -2.44 35.11 28.73
C LEU A 597 -2.72 33.80 29.47
N TYR A 598 -2.19 33.60 30.68
CA TYR A 598 -2.60 32.48 31.53
C TYR A 598 -4.06 32.58 31.94
N ASP A 599 -4.58 33.78 32.23
CA ASP A 599 -6.00 33.99 32.53
C ASP A 599 -6.88 33.67 31.32
N VAL A 600 -6.48 34.09 30.12
CA VAL A 600 -7.15 33.74 28.86
C VAL A 600 -7.08 32.24 28.60
N ALA A 601 -5.91 31.62 28.78
CA ALA A 601 -5.71 30.19 28.61
C ALA A 601 -6.61 29.37 29.54
N ARG A 602 -6.79 29.77 30.81
CA ARG A 602 -7.70 29.11 31.74
C ARG A 602 -9.16 29.18 31.29
N GLN A 603 -9.60 30.31 30.73
CA GLN A 603 -10.94 30.45 30.17
C GLN A 603 -11.14 29.54 28.95
N MET A 604 -10.14 29.43 28.08
CA MET A 604 -10.14 28.52 26.93
C MET A 604 -10.15 27.04 27.37
N GLN A 605 -9.33 26.67 28.34
CA GLN A 605 -9.26 25.30 28.88
C GLN A 605 -10.57 24.89 29.55
N ALA A 606 -11.28 25.81 30.21
CA ALA A 606 -12.62 25.55 30.76
C ALA A 606 -13.66 25.21 29.67
N ARG A 607 -13.38 25.54 28.40
CA ARG A 607 -14.18 25.17 27.22
C ARG A 607 -13.64 23.93 26.50
N GLY A 608 -12.65 23.24 27.06
CA GLY A 608 -12.03 22.06 26.46
C GLY A 608 -10.97 22.35 25.40
N ILE A 609 -10.54 23.61 25.26
CA ILE A 609 -9.53 24.02 24.28
C ILE A 609 -8.12 23.75 24.85
N ARG A 610 -7.25 23.12 24.04
CA ARG A 610 -5.86 22.81 24.36
C ARG A 610 -4.97 24.01 24.08
N VAL A 611 -4.58 24.71 25.15
CA VAL A 611 -3.78 25.94 25.09
C VAL A 611 -2.45 25.77 25.81
N GLU A 612 -1.37 26.22 25.19
CA GLU A 612 -0.05 26.40 25.81
C GLU A 612 0.31 27.89 25.81
N VAL A 613 0.92 28.37 26.91
CA VAL A 613 1.47 29.73 27.00
C VAL A 613 2.98 29.60 26.85
N ASP A 614 3.57 30.32 25.88
CA ASP A 614 5.02 30.40 25.69
C ASP A 614 5.57 31.55 26.53
N ASP A 615 5.87 31.28 27.79
CA ASP A 615 6.48 32.20 28.76
C ASP A 615 8.01 32.16 28.75
N SER A 616 8.64 31.52 27.76
CA SER A 616 10.10 31.44 27.67
C SER A 616 10.76 32.80 27.47
N ASP A 617 12.05 32.91 27.77
CA ASP A 617 12.84 34.14 27.55
C ASP A 617 13.13 34.45 26.07
N ASP A 618 12.56 33.67 25.13
CA ASP A 618 12.76 33.88 23.70
C ASP A 618 12.08 35.15 23.20
N ARG A 619 12.70 35.79 22.20
CA ARG A 619 12.06 36.92 21.50
C ARG A 619 10.75 36.48 20.86
N MET A 620 9.72 37.33 20.90
CA MET A 620 8.40 37.06 20.29
C MET A 620 8.47 36.46 18.88
N GLN A 621 9.34 36.96 18.01
CA GLN A 621 9.49 36.42 16.65
C GLN A 621 10.01 34.97 16.61
N LYS A 622 10.85 34.59 17.57
CA LYS A 622 11.32 33.21 17.74
C LYS A 622 10.20 32.33 18.27
N LYS A 623 9.40 32.79 19.24
CA LYS A 623 8.19 32.10 19.73
C LYS A 623 7.20 31.82 18.60
N ILE A 624 6.90 32.83 17.77
CA ILE A 624 6.05 32.70 16.58
C ILE A 624 6.62 31.66 15.62
N ARG A 625 7.93 31.73 15.32
CA ARG A 625 8.59 30.75 14.44
C ARG A 625 8.50 29.33 15.00
N ASN A 626 8.72 29.14 16.30
CA ASN A 626 8.62 27.84 16.95
C ASN A 626 7.19 27.28 16.84
N ALA A 627 6.17 28.10 17.10
CA ALA A 627 4.76 27.72 16.95
C ALA A 627 4.40 27.36 15.50
N GLN A 628 4.94 28.08 14.51
CA GLN A 628 4.78 27.76 13.09
C GLN A 628 5.46 26.44 12.71
N LEU A 629 6.66 26.16 13.22
CA LEU A 629 7.36 24.88 13.02
C LEU A 629 6.60 23.72 13.66
N GLN A 630 5.96 23.97 14.81
CA GLN A 630 5.05 23.03 15.47
C GLN A 630 3.65 22.97 14.82
N LYS A 631 3.42 23.75 13.75
CA LYS A 631 2.19 23.78 12.95
C LYS A 631 0.92 24.03 13.77
N VAL A 632 1.03 24.82 14.84
CA VAL A 632 -0.10 25.15 15.72
C VAL A 632 -1.16 25.92 14.91
N PRO A 633 -2.45 25.54 15.00
CA PRO A 633 -3.52 26.20 14.22
C PRO A 633 -3.67 27.70 14.53
N PHE A 634 -3.66 28.06 15.81
CA PHE A 634 -3.86 29.43 16.27
C PHE A 634 -2.71 29.90 17.15
N MET A 635 -2.10 31.03 16.82
CA MET A 635 -1.24 31.78 17.72
C MET A 635 -2.02 32.98 18.26
N LEU A 636 -2.11 33.12 19.57
CA LEU A 636 -2.72 34.28 20.23
C LEU A 636 -1.64 35.15 20.84
N ILE A 637 -1.62 36.42 20.45
CA ILE A 637 -0.61 37.38 20.87
C ILE A 637 -1.31 38.46 21.70
N ALA A 638 -0.69 38.86 22.82
CA ALA A 638 -1.19 39.97 23.63
C ALA A 638 -0.06 40.89 24.10
N GLY A 639 -0.26 42.20 23.90
CA GLY A 639 0.54 43.27 24.47
C GLY A 639 -0.28 44.22 25.34
N ALA A 640 0.25 45.42 25.57
CA ALA A 640 -0.39 46.43 26.42
C ALA A 640 -1.80 46.83 25.93
N GLU A 641 -1.95 47.07 24.63
CA GLU A 641 -3.24 47.49 24.05
C GLU A 641 -4.30 46.38 24.13
N ASP A 642 -3.90 45.12 23.94
CA ASP A 642 -4.78 43.96 24.05
C ASP A 642 -5.27 43.79 25.50
N LEU A 643 -4.36 43.93 26.48
CA LEU A 643 -4.68 43.89 27.91
C LEU A 643 -5.71 44.98 28.29
N GLU A 644 -5.44 46.24 27.90
CA GLU A 644 -6.31 47.38 28.22
C GLU A 644 -7.74 47.20 27.67
N LYS A 645 -7.86 46.54 26.52
CA LYS A 645 -9.14 46.31 25.82
C LYS A 645 -9.82 44.98 26.17
N GLY A 646 -9.17 44.11 26.96
CA GLY A 646 -9.67 42.75 27.20
C GLY A 646 -9.75 41.91 25.91
N ALA A 647 -8.72 42.04 25.07
CA ALA A 647 -8.62 41.45 23.74
C ALA A 647 -7.36 40.60 23.56
N VAL A 648 -7.26 39.92 22.42
CA VAL A 648 -6.08 39.19 21.93
C VAL A 648 -5.98 39.36 20.41
N SER A 649 -4.79 39.15 19.87
CA SER A 649 -4.53 39.23 18.43
C SER A 649 -4.20 37.84 17.87
N PHE A 650 -4.96 37.39 16.86
CA PHE A 650 -4.74 36.13 16.17
C PHE A 650 -3.63 36.24 15.13
N ARG A 651 -2.85 35.17 15.04
CA ARG A 651 -2.08 34.81 13.86
C ARG A 651 -2.37 33.35 13.50
N TYR A 652 -2.90 33.14 12.31
CA TYR A 652 -3.24 31.82 11.79
C TYR A 652 -2.01 31.16 11.16
N ARG A 653 -2.06 29.84 11.02
CA ARG A 653 -0.97 29.04 10.41
C ARG A 653 -0.68 29.46 8.96
N ASP A 654 -1.71 29.86 8.21
CA ASP A 654 -1.61 30.37 6.84
C ASP A 654 -1.04 31.81 6.74
N GLY A 655 -0.79 32.45 7.89
CA GLY A 655 -0.21 33.78 7.98
C GLY A 655 -1.23 34.92 8.09
N ARG A 656 -2.55 34.66 7.98
CA ARG A 656 -3.58 35.67 8.26
C ARG A 656 -3.47 36.18 9.71
N GLN A 657 -3.91 37.42 9.92
CA GLN A 657 -3.91 38.06 11.24
C GLN A 657 -5.22 38.80 11.46
N ASP A 658 -5.69 38.78 12.70
CA ASP A 658 -6.83 39.57 13.16
C ASP A 658 -6.54 40.10 14.57
N ASN A 659 -6.48 41.41 14.72
CA ASN A 659 -5.92 42.05 15.92
C ASN A 659 -7.03 42.67 16.78
N GLY A 660 -6.83 42.68 18.10
CA GLY A 660 -7.77 43.30 19.03
C GLY A 660 -9.12 42.58 19.12
N VAL A 661 -9.13 41.26 18.95
CA VAL A 661 -10.33 40.42 19.08
C VAL A 661 -10.67 40.26 20.56
N PRO A 662 -11.88 40.63 21.02
CA PRO A 662 -12.29 40.43 22.41
C PRO A 662 -12.11 38.98 22.85
N VAL A 663 -11.64 38.76 24.09
CA VAL A 663 -11.31 37.40 24.59
C VAL A 663 -12.47 36.42 24.46
N ALA A 664 -13.70 36.83 24.78
CA ALA A 664 -14.89 35.99 24.65
C ALA A 664 -15.12 35.54 23.20
N GLU A 665 -14.95 36.47 22.25
CA GLU A 665 -15.08 36.18 20.82
C GLU A 665 -13.94 35.27 20.33
N ALA A 666 -12.71 35.47 20.80
CA ALA A 666 -11.58 34.62 20.47
C ALA A 666 -11.82 33.16 20.91
N ILE A 667 -12.35 32.96 22.12
CA ILE A 667 -12.72 31.64 22.64
C ILE A 667 -13.78 30.98 21.75
N ASP A 668 -14.84 31.71 21.40
CA ASP A 668 -15.94 31.17 20.59
C ASP A 668 -15.50 30.85 19.16
N ARG A 669 -14.62 31.66 18.55
CA ARG A 669 -14.04 31.39 17.23
C ARG A 669 -13.22 30.09 17.23
N VAL A 670 -12.36 29.89 18.22
CA VAL A 670 -11.55 28.66 18.34
C VAL A 670 -12.45 27.44 18.59
N ALA A 671 -13.43 27.57 19.49
CA ALA A 671 -14.38 26.50 19.77
C ALA A 671 -15.21 26.11 18.54
N ALA A 672 -15.64 27.09 17.73
CA ALA A 672 -16.37 26.85 16.50
C ALA A 672 -15.52 26.10 15.46
N ALA A 673 -14.25 26.47 15.29
CA ALA A 673 -13.34 25.77 14.38
C ALA A 673 -13.05 24.32 14.82
N ILE A 674 -12.97 24.08 16.13
CA ILE A 674 -12.85 22.71 16.67
C ILE A 674 -14.12 21.90 16.38
N ALA A 675 -15.30 22.53 16.57
CA ALA A 675 -16.58 21.86 16.35
C ALA A 675 -16.86 21.54 14.87
N SER A 676 -16.46 22.42 13.93
CA SER A 676 -16.65 22.20 12.50
C SER A 676 -15.71 21.16 11.92
N ARG A 677 -14.60 20.85 12.62
CA ARG A 677 -13.53 19.93 12.18
C ARG A 677 -12.80 20.36 10.90
N GLU A 678 -13.04 21.59 10.46
CA GLU A 678 -12.43 22.14 9.25
C GLU A 678 -10.97 22.53 9.48
N GLN A 679 -10.20 22.58 8.40
CA GLN A 679 -8.84 23.12 8.42
C GLN A 679 -8.87 24.66 8.50
N VAL A 680 -7.87 25.23 9.18
CA VAL A 680 -7.72 26.68 9.40
C VAL A 680 -6.37 27.23 8.96
#